data_AF-A0AA48IBM3-F1
#
_entry.id   AF-A0AA48IBM3-F1
#
_cell.length_a   1.000
_cell.length_b   1.000
_cell.length_c   1.000
_cell.angle_alpha   90.00
_cell.angle_beta   90.00
_cell.angle_gamma   90.00
#
_symmetry.space_group_name_H-M   'P 1'
#
loop_
_entity.id
_entity.type
_entity.pdbx_description
1 polymer ?
#
loop_
_entity_poly.entity_id
_entity_poly.type
_entity_poly.pdbx_seq_one_letter_code
_entity_poly.pdbx_strand_id
1 'polypeptide(L)'
;MTAGYVPLATSPRGSASALVDDRAAPEVDEAAVVVLGEDTVTPFVWALVCAAAISGLLFGYDTGVISGTLVVIGTDLGAELTTHQKEAITSATTLGALFGGLGAGALSDARGRKGVLFLANIVFIVGALLQAAAHAVSTMVVGRFIVGLGVGLASCIAPLYIGELAPTRMRGRLVTVNAVVCTFGQVVAYTIGALFARAPGGWRWMVGLGALPAAVQLASLGFLPESPRILLLRGDTRAVERVLARVYPLATKGDVARKVEIMARAVAQSVEIEKTTTMRQRAASLFRVGAYRRALVIGCGLQALQQACGFNTLMYYSASIFAAMGFKNATATGLIIATVNCVFTLVALKIIDPIGRRPIMLYTVPLMALALFSTSFFFGQLTHGTDGVLVPGTEYPRSQALLVLLSMMFFVAAYATGSGNIPWQQGELFPLEVRGLGTSLCTATNWSVNLLVAATFLSLMEAATPAGAFALYAVVCLVGWVFVWRCYPETSGLSLEEVSEVFADDFGVKKSDAMRRAHGLGAARRQHHKERLAGAFRIFARLGYDEGVAGHITVRDVVNPHAFWVNPYGVAFDQMTASDLLLIDHDGNVLGGGKDGDGQLFNAAGFAIHGSIHRQRQDIHAAAHSHSYFGRAFSCLGRNIDLASVEGAQYGETVRLYDDFGGVVLDDAEGLAICKALGPAGKGAILQNHGILTAAGTVDAAVAYFVRLERLCQAQLEADAADGPRVLTDSEVHAVFAEQGGEEVAYEQAQELYEWLEAVDGQDYKL
;
A
#
# COMPACT_ATOMS: atom_id res chain seq x y z
N MET A 1 8.08 -21.96 48.66
CA MET A 1 7.44 -20.63 48.72
C MET A 1 7.06 -20.21 47.32
N THR A 2 5.75 -20.19 47.10
CA THR A 2 4.93 -19.52 46.05
C THR A 2 5.43 -19.49 44.60
N ALA A 3 4.92 -20.47 43.84
CA ALA A 3 4.63 -20.39 42.42
C ALA A 3 3.52 -19.35 42.13
N GLY A 4 3.66 -18.59 41.04
CA GLY A 4 2.66 -17.64 40.55
C GLY A 4 1.99 -18.12 39.27
N TYR A 5 0.88 -18.83 39.43
CA TYR A 5 -0.10 -19.11 38.37
C TYR A 5 -0.96 -17.86 38.12
N VAL A 6 -1.09 -17.44 36.86
CA VAL A 6 -2.10 -16.44 36.44
C VAL A 6 -3.37 -17.18 36.01
N PRO A 7 -4.55 -16.89 36.57
CA PRO A 7 -5.77 -17.63 36.25
C PRO A 7 -6.45 -17.12 34.97
N LEU A 8 -6.91 -18.08 34.15
CA LEU A 8 -7.85 -17.89 33.05
C LEU A 8 -9.14 -17.23 33.57
N ALA A 9 -9.45 -16.04 33.07
CA ALA A 9 -10.68 -15.33 33.38
C ALA A 9 -11.88 -15.99 32.69
N THR A 10 -12.85 -16.41 33.50
CA THR A 10 -14.18 -16.88 33.07
C THR A 10 -15.02 -15.70 32.56
N SER A 11 -15.60 -15.82 31.36
CA SER A 11 -16.55 -14.84 30.82
C SER A 11 -17.92 -14.91 31.55
N PRO A 12 -18.60 -13.77 31.74
CA PRO A 12 -20.05 -13.75 31.90
C PRO A 12 -20.75 -13.03 30.73
N ARG A 13 -21.57 -13.82 30.03
CA ARG A 13 -22.89 -13.50 29.44
C ARG A 13 -23.06 -12.20 28.62
N GLY A 14 -23.16 -12.40 27.29
CA GLY A 14 -24.39 -12.16 26.54
C GLY A 14 -24.68 -10.73 26.06
N SER A 15 -24.14 -10.35 24.90
CA SER A 15 -24.83 -9.45 23.96
C SER A 15 -24.31 -9.60 22.52
N ALA A 16 -25.20 -10.01 21.61
CA ALA A 16 -25.19 -9.74 20.16
C ALA A 16 -23.87 -9.93 19.36
N SER A 17 -23.12 -11.00 19.61
CA SER A 17 -21.89 -11.38 18.85
C SER A 17 -22.06 -12.61 17.93
N ALA A 18 -23.30 -12.96 17.56
CA ALA A 18 -23.59 -14.20 16.84
C ALA A 18 -23.53 -14.07 15.29
N LEU A 19 -22.55 -13.33 14.75
CA LEU A 19 -22.34 -13.23 13.30
C LEU A 19 -20.89 -13.51 12.85
N VAL A 20 -20.01 -13.92 13.75
CA VAL A 20 -18.67 -14.38 13.41
C VAL A 20 -18.64 -15.89 13.66
N ASP A 21 -18.81 -16.66 12.59
CA ASP A 21 -18.64 -18.11 12.59
C ASP A 21 -17.14 -18.42 12.65
N ASP A 22 -16.70 -19.17 13.67
CA ASP A 22 -15.32 -19.58 13.96
C ASP A 22 -14.80 -20.68 12.99
N ARG A 23 -15.34 -20.71 11.76
CA ARG A 23 -14.87 -21.56 10.66
C ARG A 23 -14.35 -20.70 9.52
N ALA A 24 -13.37 -19.84 9.83
CA ALA A 24 -12.64 -19.13 8.79
C ALA A 24 -11.85 -20.15 7.96
N ALA A 25 -12.23 -20.31 6.69
CA ALA A 25 -11.32 -20.85 5.68
C ALA A 25 -10.02 -20.03 5.70
N PRO A 26 -8.85 -20.62 5.39
CA PRO A 26 -7.57 -19.89 5.41
C PRO A 26 -7.70 -18.58 4.64
N GLU A 27 -7.42 -17.48 5.34
CA GLU A 27 -7.63 -16.12 4.86
C GLU A 27 -6.82 -15.87 3.59
N VAL A 28 -7.51 -15.36 2.56
CA VAL A 28 -6.91 -15.13 1.25
C VAL A 28 -6.36 -13.69 1.22
N ASP A 29 -5.13 -13.52 1.70
CA ASP A 29 -4.41 -12.26 1.53
C ASP A 29 -3.90 -12.14 0.08
N GLU A 30 -4.46 -11.19 -0.68
CA GLU A 30 -4.03 -10.88 -2.05
C GLU A 30 -2.54 -10.44 -2.09
N ALA A 31 -1.99 -9.95 -0.97
CA ALA A 31 -0.58 -9.60 -0.81
C ALA A 31 0.32 -10.80 -0.41
N ALA A 32 -0.25 -11.95 -0.01
CA ALA A 32 0.53 -13.14 0.33
C ALA A 32 1.10 -13.86 -0.91
N VAL A 33 0.54 -13.61 -2.10
CA VAL A 33 1.08 -14.10 -3.37
C VAL A 33 1.82 -12.97 -4.07
N VAL A 34 3.13 -12.92 -3.83
CA VAL A 34 4.02 -11.99 -4.53
C VAL A 34 4.30 -12.53 -5.92
N VAL A 35 3.98 -11.75 -6.94
CA VAL A 35 4.24 -12.14 -8.33
C VAL A 35 5.44 -11.39 -8.87
N LEU A 36 6.28 -12.07 -9.65
CA LEU A 36 7.44 -11.46 -10.32
C LEU A 36 7.02 -10.21 -11.11
N GLY A 37 7.68 -9.08 -10.82
CA GLY A 37 7.40 -7.79 -11.45
C GLY A 37 6.27 -6.97 -10.80
N GLU A 38 5.74 -7.35 -9.64
CA GLU A 38 4.67 -6.61 -8.94
C GLU A 38 5.09 -5.21 -8.44
N ASP A 39 6.40 -4.98 -8.31
CA ASP A 39 7.02 -3.68 -8.02
C ASP A 39 7.35 -2.86 -9.29
N THR A 40 7.05 -3.39 -10.48
CA THR A 40 7.35 -2.74 -11.76
C THR A 40 6.08 -2.26 -12.48
N VAL A 41 6.10 -1.03 -13.00
CA VAL A 41 5.00 -0.49 -13.81
C VAL A 41 5.34 -0.60 -15.28
N THR A 42 4.55 -1.37 -16.02
CA THR A 42 4.76 -1.52 -17.46
C THR A 42 4.30 -0.28 -18.22
N PRO A 43 4.80 -0.05 -19.45
CA PRO A 43 4.30 1.01 -20.32
C PRO A 43 2.78 0.91 -20.57
N PHE A 44 2.25 -0.32 -20.60
CA PHE A 44 0.82 -0.57 -20.72
C PHE A 44 0.04 -0.07 -19.51
N VAL A 45 0.50 -0.37 -18.29
CA VAL A 45 -0.13 0.12 -17.05
C VAL A 45 -0.05 1.64 -16.98
N TRP A 46 1.08 2.25 -17.34
CA TRP A 46 1.19 3.71 -17.42
C TRP A 46 0.19 4.32 -18.41
N ALA A 47 0.06 3.75 -19.61
CA ALA A 47 -0.90 4.23 -20.60
C ALA A 47 -2.35 4.14 -20.09
N LEU A 48 -2.68 3.05 -19.40
CA LEU A 48 -4.00 2.85 -18.80
C LEU A 48 -4.28 3.87 -17.71
N VAL A 49 -3.33 4.05 -16.77
CA VAL A 49 -3.46 4.99 -15.66
C VAL A 49 -3.57 6.42 -16.18
N CYS A 50 -2.74 6.81 -17.14
CA CYS A 50 -2.80 8.14 -17.75
C CYS A 50 -4.14 8.38 -18.45
N ALA A 51 -4.66 7.40 -19.20
CA ALA A 51 -5.95 7.52 -19.88
C ALA A 51 -7.12 7.62 -18.90
N ALA A 52 -7.10 6.83 -17.81
CA ALA A 52 -8.09 6.94 -16.74
C ALA A 52 -7.98 8.27 -15.97
N ALA A 53 -6.76 8.74 -15.73
CA ALA A 53 -6.47 9.97 -15.00
C ALA A 53 -6.85 11.25 -15.76
N ILE A 54 -7.18 11.19 -17.06
CA ILE A 54 -7.77 12.34 -17.78
C ILE A 54 -9.04 12.84 -17.07
N SER A 55 -9.78 11.96 -16.39
CA SER A 55 -10.89 12.37 -15.53
C SER A 55 -10.47 13.32 -14.40
N GLY A 56 -9.29 13.11 -13.82
CA GLY A 56 -8.67 14.07 -12.90
C GLY A 56 -8.42 15.40 -13.60
N LEU A 57 -7.86 15.40 -14.80
CA LEU A 57 -7.61 16.62 -15.58
C LEU A 57 -8.90 17.40 -15.82
N LEU A 58 -10.00 16.72 -16.18
CA LEU A 58 -11.32 17.35 -16.39
C LEU A 58 -11.83 18.04 -15.12
N PHE A 59 -11.70 17.37 -13.97
CA PHE A 59 -12.08 17.95 -12.69
C PHE A 59 -11.22 19.19 -12.37
N GLY A 60 -9.91 19.09 -12.52
CA GLY A 60 -9.00 20.21 -12.33
C GLY A 60 -9.25 21.37 -13.28
N TYR A 61 -9.55 21.06 -14.53
CA TYR A 61 -9.83 22.04 -15.57
C TYR A 61 -11.08 22.85 -15.23
N ASP A 62 -12.20 22.20 -14.93
CA ASP A 62 -13.44 22.91 -14.58
C ASP A 62 -13.29 23.75 -13.31
N THR A 63 -12.50 23.25 -12.35
CA THR A 63 -12.17 23.97 -11.11
C THR A 63 -11.39 25.25 -11.39
N GLY A 64 -10.38 25.21 -12.26
CA GLY A 64 -9.55 26.37 -12.56
C GLY A 64 -10.18 27.35 -13.56
N VAL A 65 -10.90 26.85 -14.56
CA VAL A 65 -11.37 27.65 -15.70
C VAL A 65 -12.41 28.69 -15.30
N ILE A 66 -13.22 28.38 -14.28
CA ILE A 66 -14.27 29.30 -13.83
C ILE A 66 -13.70 30.58 -13.24
N SER A 67 -12.55 30.49 -12.56
CA SER A 67 -11.89 31.63 -11.94
C SER A 67 -11.55 32.71 -12.96
N GLY A 68 -10.91 32.35 -14.07
CA GLY A 68 -10.66 33.27 -15.17
C GLY A 68 -11.93 33.70 -15.90
N THR A 69 -12.87 32.77 -16.08
CA THR A 69 -14.14 33.00 -16.80
C THR A 69 -14.99 34.08 -16.12
N LEU A 70 -15.13 34.05 -14.79
CA LEU A 70 -15.91 35.03 -14.03
C LEU A 70 -15.33 36.46 -14.11
N VAL A 71 -14.03 36.60 -14.36
CA VAL A 71 -13.35 37.89 -14.55
C VAL A 71 -13.51 38.41 -15.98
N VAL A 72 -13.58 37.51 -16.97
CA VAL A 72 -13.57 37.87 -18.41
C VAL A 72 -14.97 37.96 -19.02
N ILE A 73 -15.99 37.35 -18.43
CA ILE A 73 -17.38 37.39 -18.93
C ILE A 73 -17.91 38.82 -19.15
N GLY A 74 -17.56 39.77 -18.29
CA GLY A 74 -18.06 41.14 -18.37
C GLY A 74 -19.59 41.20 -18.40
N THR A 75 -20.15 41.80 -19.45
CA THR A 75 -21.60 41.95 -19.67
C THR A 75 -22.19 40.97 -20.70
N ASP A 76 -21.41 39.99 -21.18
CA ASP A 76 -21.82 39.08 -22.27
C ASP A 76 -23.06 38.22 -21.95
N LEU A 77 -23.42 38.09 -20.67
CA LEU A 77 -24.61 37.37 -20.20
C LEU A 77 -25.81 38.28 -19.92
N GLY A 78 -25.78 39.50 -20.44
CA GLY A 78 -26.85 40.50 -20.40
C GLY A 78 -26.58 41.68 -19.47
N ALA A 79 -25.87 41.47 -18.36
CA ALA A 79 -25.45 42.50 -17.41
C ALA A 79 -24.18 42.07 -16.68
N GLU A 80 -23.55 42.97 -15.93
CA GLU A 80 -22.48 42.60 -15.01
C GLU A 80 -22.99 41.61 -13.95
N LEU A 81 -22.20 40.57 -13.68
CA LEU A 81 -22.60 39.52 -12.75
C LEU A 81 -22.56 40.01 -11.30
N THR A 82 -23.70 39.87 -10.61
CA THR A 82 -23.77 40.09 -9.16
C THR A 82 -23.00 39.00 -8.39
N THR A 83 -22.66 39.27 -7.14
CA THR A 83 -22.01 38.29 -6.24
C THR A 83 -22.78 36.96 -6.20
N HIS A 84 -24.10 37.02 -6.00
CA HIS A 84 -24.95 35.82 -6.00
C HIS A 84 -25.00 35.09 -7.33
N GLN A 85 -24.90 35.79 -8.47
CA GLN A 85 -24.84 35.13 -9.78
C GLN A 85 -23.49 34.42 -9.99
N LYS A 86 -22.38 35.01 -9.55
CA LYS A 86 -21.06 34.36 -9.56
C LYS A 86 -21.05 33.12 -8.66
N GLU A 87 -21.64 33.22 -7.48
CA GLU A 87 -21.84 32.10 -6.55
C GLU A 87 -22.72 31.00 -7.16
N ALA A 88 -23.85 31.35 -7.78
CA ALA A 88 -24.74 30.40 -8.44
C ALA A 88 -24.06 29.66 -9.61
N ILE A 89 -23.33 30.39 -10.47
CA ILE A 89 -22.57 29.80 -11.59
C ILE A 89 -21.50 28.81 -11.08
N THR A 90 -20.82 29.18 -10.00
CA THR A 90 -19.73 28.36 -9.43
C THR A 90 -20.28 27.14 -8.72
N SER A 91 -21.25 27.32 -7.83
CA SER A 91 -21.86 26.27 -7.02
C SER A 91 -22.68 25.27 -7.84
N ALA A 92 -23.23 25.65 -8.99
CA ALA A 92 -24.00 24.74 -9.85
C ALA A 92 -23.21 23.49 -10.26
N THR A 93 -21.90 23.61 -10.56
CA THR A 93 -21.05 22.44 -10.82
C THR A 93 -21.00 21.52 -9.60
N THR A 94 -20.76 22.05 -8.41
CA THR A 94 -20.66 21.24 -7.19
C THR A 94 -21.97 20.53 -6.84
N LEU A 95 -23.12 21.18 -7.11
CA LEU A 95 -24.44 20.56 -6.98
C LEU A 95 -24.63 19.40 -7.96
N GLY A 96 -24.24 19.59 -9.23
CA GLY A 96 -24.24 18.50 -10.22
C GLY A 96 -23.32 17.35 -9.79
N ALA A 97 -22.13 17.67 -9.27
CA ALA A 97 -21.16 16.68 -8.83
C ALA A 97 -21.63 15.87 -7.62
N LEU A 98 -22.39 16.49 -6.71
CA LEU A 98 -23.05 15.79 -5.60
C LEU A 98 -24.01 14.70 -6.11
N PHE A 99 -24.91 15.04 -7.04
CA PHE A 99 -25.84 14.07 -7.61
C PHE A 99 -25.13 13.02 -8.49
N GLY A 100 -24.13 13.43 -9.27
CA GLY A 100 -23.30 12.53 -10.05
C GLY A 100 -22.57 11.51 -9.16
N GLY A 101 -21.97 11.96 -8.07
CA GLY A 101 -21.24 11.11 -7.12
C GLY A 101 -22.15 10.12 -6.37
N LEU A 102 -23.32 10.56 -5.89
CA LEU A 102 -24.29 9.70 -5.21
C LEU A 102 -24.79 8.54 -6.08
N GLY A 103 -24.94 8.76 -7.38
CA GLY A 103 -25.37 7.73 -8.34
C GLY A 103 -24.24 6.89 -8.95
N ALA A 104 -22.98 7.33 -8.80
CA ALA A 104 -21.85 6.75 -9.52
C ALA A 104 -21.59 5.27 -9.17
N GLY A 105 -21.60 4.93 -7.88
CA GLY A 105 -21.32 3.57 -7.41
C GLY A 105 -22.31 2.53 -7.96
N ALA A 106 -23.60 2.75 -7.73
CA ALA A 106 -24.65 1.85 -8.21
C ALA A 106 -24.66 1.73 -9.75
N LEU A 107 -24.42 2.83 -10.45
CA LEU A 107 -24.33 2.80 -11.91
C LEU A 107 -23.08 2.05 -12.39
N SER A 108 -21.96 2.15 -11.67
CA SER A 108 -20.72 1.44 -11.97
C SER A 108 -20.85 -0.06 -11.76
N ASP A 109 -21.59 -0.50 -10.75
CA ASP A 109 -21.83 -1.93 -10.53
C ASP A 109 -22.73 -2.49 -11.65
N ALA A 110 -23.72 -1.73 -12.12
CA ALA A 110 -24.62 -2.16 -13.19
C ALA A 110 -23.99 -2.14 -14.59
N ARG A 111 -23.25 -1.08 -14.95
CA ARG A 111 -22.72 -0.89 -16.32
C ARG A 111 -21.22 -1.15 -16.48
N GLY A 112 -20.50 -1.31 -15.38
CA GLY A 112 -19.04 -1.39 -15.38
C GLY A 112 -18.39 0.00 -15.36
N ARG A 113 -17.07 0.03 -15.10
CA ARG A 113 -16.34 1.27 -14.79
C ARG A 113 -16.16 2.10 -16.06
N LYS A 114 -15.80 1.43 -17.15
CA LYS A 114 -15.67 2.03 -18.49
C LYS A 114 -16.98 2.66 -18.97
N GLY A 115 -18.11 2.00 -18.71
CA GLY A 115 -19.44 2.50 -19.09
C GLY A 115 -19.81 3.82 -18.39
N VAL A 116 -19.46 3.96 -17.11
CA VAL A 116 -19.71 5.21 -16.37
C VAL A 116 -18.80 6.33 -16.84
N LEU A 117 -17.51 6.06 -17.07
CA LEU A 117 -16.58 7.05 -17.62
C LEU A 117 -17.01 7.53 -19.02
N PHE A 118 -17.56 6.64 -19.84
CA PHE A 118 -18.11 7.00 -21.15
C PHE A 118 -19.27 8.00 -21.02
N LEU A 119 -20.24 7.72 -20.14
CA LEU A 119 -21.36 8.61 -19.87
C LEU A 119 -20.89 9.96 -19.30
N ALA A 120 -19.95 9.93 -18.34
CA ALA A 120 -19.40 11.13 -17.72
C ALA A 120 -18.78 12.07 -18.75
N ASN A 121 -18.02 11.53 -19.71
CA ASN A 121 -17.40 12.31 -20.79
C ASN A 121 -18.43 12.95 -21.73
N ILE A 122 -19.49 12.22 -22.12
CA ILE A 122 -20.56 12.79 -22.95
C ILE A 122 -21.25 13.95 -22.23
N VAL A 123 -21.62 13.73 -20.97
CA VAL A 123 -22.29 14.74 -20.14
C VAL A 123 -21.38 15.97 -19.98
N PHE A 124 -20.09 15.77 -19.74
CA PHE A 124 -19.11 16.86 -19.64
C PHE A 124 -19.02 17.67 -20.95
N ILE A 125 -18.90 17.01 -22.10
CA ILE A 125 -18.83 17.68 -23.42
C ILE A 125 -20.08 18.52 -23.67
N VAL A 126 -21.27 17.93 -23.47
CA VAL A 126 -22.55 18.63 -23.67
C VAL A 126 -22.63 19.86 -22.76
N GLY A 127 -22.27 19.72 -21.48
CA GLY A 127 -22.26 20.84 -20.54
C GLY A 127 -21.26 21.93 -20.92
N ALA A 128 -20.05 21.58 -21.35
CA ALA A 128 -19.02 22.54 -21.76
C ALA A 128 -19.43 23.33 -23.02
N LEU A 129 -20.01 22.65 -24.02
CA LEU A 129 -20.54 23.30 -25.23
C LEU A 129 -21.75 24.19 -24.91
N LEU A 130 -22.62 23.77 -24.00
CA LEU A 130 -23.75 24.60 -23.56
C LEU A 130 -23.29 25.87 -22.85
N GLN A 131 -22.26 25.79 -22.01
CA GLN A 131 -21.63 26.97 -21.40
C GLN A 131 -21.02 27.89 -22.45
N ALA A 132 -20.27 27.33 -23.41
CA ALA A 132 -19.65 28.10 -24.49
C ALA A 132 -20.68 28.82 -25.38
N ALA A 133 -21.91 28.30 -25.48
CA ALA A 133 -23.02 28.90 -26.22
C ALA A 133 -23.96 29.77 -25.36
N ALA A 134 -23.67 29.96 -24.07
CA ALA A 134 -24.60 30.65 -23.16
C ALA A 134 -24.67 32.16 -23.45
N HIS A 135 -25.89 32.72 -23.54
CA HIS A 135 -26.15 34.17 -23.64
C HIS A 135 -26.90 34.73 -22.42
N ALA A 136 -27.22 33.87 -21.45
CA ALA A 136 -27.89 34.23 -20.22
C ALA A 136 -27.28 33.46 -19.04
N VAL A 137 -27.35 34.05 -17.85
CA VAL A 137 -26.84 33.44 -16.60
C VAL A 137 -27.49 32.08 -16.34
N SER A 138 -28.78 31.91 -16.62
CA SER A 138 -29.49 30.64 -16.45
C SER A 138 -28.92 29.52 -17.31
N THR A 139 -28.64 29.80 -18.60
CA THR A 139 -28.01 28.83 -19.51
C THR A 139 -26.61 28.45 -19.03
N MET A 140 -25.84 29.43 -18.54
CA MET A 140 -24.53 29.18 -17.94
C MET A 140 -24.65 28.26 -16.72
N VAL A 141 -25.55 28.55 -15.78
CA VAL A 141 -25.83 27.74 -14.59
C VAL A 141 -26.23 26.31 -14.95
N VAL A 142 -27.12 26.12 -15.94
CA VAL A 142 -27.53 24.79 -16.41
C VAL A 142 -26.34 24.03 -17.01
N GLY A 143 -25.52 24.69 -17.84
CA GLY A 143 -24.31 24.09 -18.40
C GLY A 143 -23.30 23.68 -17.33
N ARG A 144 -23.13 24.49 -16.27
CA ARG A 144 -22.27 24.19 -15.11
C ARG A 144 -22.79 22.99 -14.33
N PHE A 145 -24.10 22.92 -14.08
CA PHE A 145 -24.74 21.77 -13.44
C PHE A 145 -24.52 20.47 -14.24
N ILE A 146 -24.68 20.52 -15.56
CA ILE A 146 -24.46 19.36 -16.44
C ILE A 146 -22.98 18.93 -16.39
N VAL A 147 -22.02 19.84 -16.52
CA VAL A 147 -20.59 19.50 -16.33
C VAL A 147 -20.35 18.88 -14.96
N GLY A 148 -20.97 19.43 -13.92
CA GLY A 148 -20.93 18.91 -12.56
C GLY A 148 -21.31 17.43 -12.48
N LEU A 149 -22.41 17.01 -13.12
CA LEU A 149 -22.82 15.59 -13.16
C LEU A 149 -21.70 14.70 -13.70
N GLY A 150 -21.04 15.13 -14.79
CA GLY A 150 -19.89 14.44 -15.38
C GLY A 150 -18.69 14.35 -14.42
N VAL A 151 -18.33 15.47 -13.77
CA VAL A 151 -17.26 15.53 -12.77
C VAL A 151 -17.55 14.62 -11.57
N GLY A 152 -18.78 14.62 -11.06
CA GLY A 152 -19.21 13.77 -9.94
C GLY A 152 -19.08 12.27 -10.26
N LEU A 153 -19.56 11.85 -11.43
CA LEU A 153 -19.41 10.48 -11.91
C LEU A 153 -17.93 10.09 -12.06
N ALA A 154 -17.15 10.93 -12.74
CA ALA A 154 -15.75 10.63 -13.04
C ALA A 154 -14.85 10.64 -11.80
N SER A 155 -15.05 11.57 -10.86
CA SER A 155 -14.27 11.69 -9.63
C SER A 155 -14.42 10.49 -8.69
N CYS A 156 -15.57 9.81 -8.72
CA CYS A 156 -15.78 8.57 -7.97
C CYS A 156 -15.17 7.35 -8.68
N ILE A 157 -15.33 7.25 -10.01
CA ILE A 157 -15.00 6.01 -10.74
C ILE A 157 -13.56 5.96 -11.21
N ALA A 158 -12.93 7.08 -11.58
CA ALA A 158 -11.56 7.05 -12.09
C ALA A 158 -10.53 6.51 -11.07
N PRO A 159 -10.52 6.97 -9.79
CA PRO A 159 -9.62 6.40 -8.77
C PRO A 159 -9.88 4.90 -8.54
N LEU A 160 -11.14 4.49 -8.53
CA LEU A 160 -11.54 3.11 -8.32
C LEU A 160 -11.08 2.22 -9.49
N TYR A 161 -11.27 2.70 -10.72
CA TYR A 161 -10.85 2.00 -11.93
C TYR A 161 -9.33 1.87 -12.03
N ILE A 162 -8.58 2.91 -11.66
CA ILE A 162 -7.11 2.85 -11.53
C ILE A 162 -6.72 1.82 -10.47
N GLY A 163 -7.34 1.84 -9.30
CA GLY A 163 -7.01 0.93 -8.20
C GLY A 163 -7.26 -0.55 -8.50
N GLU A 164 -8.28 -0.86 -9.31
CA GLU A 164 -8.62 -2.22 -9.71
C GLU A 164 -7.75 -2.77 -10.86
N LEU A 165 -7.04 -1.91 -11.58
CA LEU A 165 -6.13 -2.28 -12.68
C LEU A 165 -4.66 -2.15 -12.30
N ALA A 166 -4.36 -1.43 -11.22
CA ALA A 166 -3.02 -1.25 -10.69
C ALA A 166 -2.48 -2.54 -10.05
N PRO A 167 -1.15 -2.79 -10.15
CA PRO A 167 -0.48 -3.80 -9.34
C PRO A 167 -0.70 -3.57 -7.84
N THR A 168 -0.85 -4.64 -7.06
CA THR A 168 -1.26 -4.58 -5.64
C THR A 168 -0.35 -3.65 -4.82
N ARG A 169 0.97 -3.78 -4.95
CA ARG A 169 1.95 -2.97 -4.20
C ARG A 169 2.01 -1.49 -4.61
N MET A 170 1.62 -1.17 -5.85
CA MET A 170 1.70 0.18 -6.41
C MET A 170 0.35 0.90 -6.47
N ARG A 171 -0.73 0.25 -6.02
CA ARG A 171 -2.11 0.73 -6.08
C ARG A 171 -2.27 2.16 -5.55
N GLY A 172 -1.80 2.43 -4.33
CA GLY A 172 -1.91 3.77 -3.71
C GLY A 172 -1.16 4.87 -4.47
N ARG A 173 0.03 4.57 -5.00
CA ARG A 173 0.82 5.51 -5.81
C ARG A 173 0.13 5.83 -7.13
N LEU A 174 -0.36 4.81 -7.84
CA LEU A 174 -1.04 4.98 -9.13
C LEU A 174 -2.37 5.71 -8.98
N VAL A 175 -3.11 5.48 -7.89
CA VAL A 175 -4.30 6.28 -7.56
C VAL A 175 -3.93 7.75 -7.31
N THR A 176 -2.80 8.01 -6.65
CA THR A 176 -2.32 9.38 -6.39
C THR A 176 -1.92 10.12 -7.69
N VAL A 177 -1.57 9.42 -8.77
CA VAL A 177 -1.37 10.03 -10.10
C VAL A 177 -2.62 10.78 -10.56
N ASN A 178 -3.83 10.30 -10.24
CA ASN A 178 -5.06 11.02 -10.58
C ASN A 178 -5.15 12.40 -9.90
N ALA A 179 -4.68 12.52 -8.66
CA ALA A 179 -4.61 13.82 -7.97
C ALA A 179 -3.60 14.76 -8.63
N VAL A 180 -2.43 14.25 -9.03
CA VAL A 180 -1.42 15.03 -9.78
C VAL A 180 -2.04 15.55 -11.09
N VAL A 181 -2.69 14.67 -11.86
CA VAL A 181 -3.30 15.04 -13.14
C VAL A 181 -4.45 16.04 -12.95
N CYS A 182 -5.18 15.98 -11.83
CA CYS A 182 -6.15 17.00 -11.44
C CYS A 182 -5.49 18.38 -11.22
N THR A 183 -4.44 18.45 -10.42
CA THR A 183 -3.74 19.73 -10.19
C THR A 183 -3.07 20.26 -11.46
N PHE A 184 -2.60 19.37 -12.34
CA PHE A 184 -2.11 19.75 -13.68
C PHE A 184 -3.23 20.31 -14.55
N GLY A 185 -4.44 19.74 -14.50
CA GLY A 185 -5.63 20.28 -15.17
C GLY A 185 -5.96 21.71 -14.74
N GLN A 186 -5.76 22.05 -13.47
CA GLN A 186 -5.89 23.44 -13.00
C GLN A 186 -4.86 24.35 -13.66
N VAL A 187 -3.57 23.95 -13.70
CA VAL A 187 -2.51 24.71 -14.40
C VAL A 187 -2.87 24.95 -15.86
N VAL A 188 -3.37 23.93 -16.56
CA VAL A 188 -3.82 24.04 -17.95
C VAL A 188 -4.98 25.04 -18.07
N ALA A 189 -5.98 24.96 -17.20
CA ALA A 189 -7.12 25.87 -17.22
C ALA A 189 -6.72 27.33 -16.96
N TYR A 190 -5.84 27.59 -15.98
CA TYR A 190 -5.35 28.95 -15.73
C TYR A 190 -4.45 29.46 -16.86
N THR A 191 -3.69 28.58 -17.51
CA THR A 191 -2.89 28.94 -18.69
C THR A 191 -3.79 29.36 -19.84
N ILE A 192 -4.82 28.57 -20.14
CA ILE A 192 -5.84 28.92 -21.16
C ILE A 192 -6.56 30.20 -20.75
N GLY A 193 -6.92 30.35 -19.48
CA GLY A 193 -7.48 31.58 -18.94
C GLY A 193 -6.59 32.80 -19.22
N ALA A 194 -5.29 32.70 -18.97
CA ALA A 194 -4.35 33.79 -19.21
C ALA A 194 -4.16 34.11 -20.70
N LEU A 195 -4.13 33.08 -21.56
CA LEU A 195 -3.99 33.23 -23.02
C LEU A 195 -5.22 33.92 -23.64
N PHE A 196 -6.42 33.53 -23.22
CA PHE A 196 -7.68 34.05 -23.77
C PHE A 196 -8.25 35.25 -23.00
N ALA A 197 -7.58 35.72 -21.93
CA ALA A 197 -8.07 36.81 -21.08
C ALA A 197 -8.38 38.12 -21.83
N ARG A 198 -7.66 38.39 -22.93
CA ARG A 198 -7.81 39.60 -23.74
C ARG A 198 -8.51 39.37 -25.08
N ALA A 199 -8.86 38.12 -25.39
CA ALA A 199 -9.53 37.79 -26.65
C ALA A 199 -11.01 38.20 -26.57
N PRO A 200 -11.59 38.82 -27.60
CA PRO A 200 -13.03 39.08 -27.66
C PRO A 200 -13.82 37.78 -27.52
N GLY A 201 -14.75 37.72 -26.56
CA GLY A 201 -15.48 36.48 -26.23
C GLY A 201 -14.58 35.34 -25.71
N GLY A 202 -13.37 35.65 -25.23
CA GLY A 202 -12.35 34.67 -24.84
C GLY A 202 -12.82 33.67 -23.79
N TRP A 203 -13.71 34.07 -22.88
CA TRP A 203 -14.29 33.18 -21.87
C TRP A 203 -15.06 31.99 -22.47
N ARG A 204 -15.64 32.13 -23.66
CA ARG A 204 -16.32 31.02 -24.37
C ARG A 204 -15.33 29.94 -24.79
N TRP A 205 -14.14 30.34 -25.23
CA TRP A 205 -13.04 29.42 -25.53
C TRP A 205 -12.50 28.78 -24.25
N MET A 206 -12.39 29.54 -23.17
CA MET A 206 -11.97 28.99 -21.87
C MET A 206 -12.86 27.81 -21.47
N VAL A 207 -14.18 28.00 -21.39
CA VAL A 207 -15.10 26.91 -21.00
C VAL A 207 -15.24 25.84 -22.07
N GLY A 208 -15.28 26.21 -23.35
CA GLY A 208 -15.48 25.29 -24.47
C GLY A 208 -14.33 24.33 -24.70
N LEU A 209 -13.07 24.77 -24.53
CA LEU A 209 -11.89 23.91 -24.64
C LEU A 209 -11.86 22.79 -23.58
N GLY A 210 -12.66 22.90 -22.52
CA GLY A 210 -12.87 21.82 -21.56
C GLY A 210 -13.47 20.54 -22.20
N ALA A 211 -14.14 20.65 -23.35
CA ALA A 211 -14.64 19.49 -24.08
C ALA A 211 -13.51 18.64 -24.72
N LEU A 212 -12.34 19.22 -24.99
CA LEU A 212 -11.26 18.54 -25.72
C LEU A 212 -10.66 17.36 -24.92
N PRO A 213 -10.24 17.51 -23.64
CA PRO A 213 -9.74 16.37 -22.88
C PRO A 213 -10.81 15.27 -22.70
N ALA A 214 -12.09 15.66 -22.62
CA ALA A 214 -13.18 14.69 -22.50
C ALA A 214 -13.36 13.88 -23.78
N ALA A 215 -13.23 14.51 -24.95
CA ALA A 215 -13.25 13.83 -26.23
C ALA A 215 -12.05 12.89 -26.40
N VAL A 216 -10.85 13.32 -25.97
CA VAL A 216 -9.64 12.48 -25.96
C VAL A 216 -9.83 11.28 -25.04
N GLN A 217 -10.37 11.48 -23.83
CA GLN A 217 -10.66 10.37 -22.93
C GLN A 217 -11.68 9.42 -23.54
N LEU A 218 -12.77 9.93 -24.10
CA LEU A 218 -13.82 9.15 -24.74
C LEU A 218 -13.27 8.24 -25.85
N ALA A 219 -12.36 8.77 -26.69
CA ALA A 219 -11.67 7.99 -27.70
C ALA A 219 -10.73 6.93 -27.08
N SER A 220 -9.98 7.30 -26.05
CA SER A 220 -9.05 6.39 -25.36
C SER A 220 -9.75 5.22 -24.66
N LEU A 221 -10.96 5.43 -24.15
CA LEU A 221 -11.75 4.40 -23.45
C LEU A 221 -11.96 3.17 -24.35
N GLY A 222 -12.06 3.34 -25.67
CA GLY A 222 -12.17 2.23 -26.63
C GLY A 222 -11.08 1.17 -26.47
N PHE A 223 -9.85 1.59 -26.14
CA PHE A 223 -8.67 0.74 -26.02
C PHE A 223 -8.45 0.20 -24.60
N LEU A 224 -9.12 0.76 -23.60
CA LEU A 224 -8.96 0.33 -22.21
C LEU A 224 -9.83 -0.92 -21.91
N PRO A 225 -9.29 -1.90 -21.16
CA PRO A 225 -10.03 -3.08 -20.72
C PRO A 225 -11.07 -2.72 -19.66
N GLU A 226 -12.07 -3.56 -19.45
CA GLU A 226 -12.92 -3.41 -18.26
C GLU A 226 -12.17 -3.87 -17.00
N SER A 227 -12.60 -3.39 -15.84
CA SER A 227 -12.07 -3.79 -14.54
C SER A 227 -12.12 -5.33 -14.33
N PRO A 228 -11.02 -5.96 -13.86
CA PRO A 228 -10.97 -7.38 -13.51
C PRO A 228 -12.11 -7.80 -12.58
N ARG A 229 -12.45 -6.96 -11.59
CA ARG A 229 -13.56 -7.21 -10.67
C ARG A 229 -14.91 -7.29 -11.38
N ILE A 230 -15.21 -6.37 -12.31
CA ILE A 230 -16.48 -6.42 -13.08
C ILE A 230 -16.51 -7.65 -13.99
N LEU A 231 -15.37 -7.99 -14.61
CA LEU A 231 -15.29 -9.16 -15.48
C LEU A 231 -15.55 -10.46 -14.69
N LEU A 232 -15.01 -10.57 -13.47
CA LEU A 232 -15.32 -11.68 -12.56
C LEU A 232 -16.80 -11.70 -12.15
N LEU A 233 -17.40 -10.55 -11.81
CA LEU A 233 -18.83 -10.45 -11.50
C LEU A 233 -19.73 -10.90 -12.66
N ARG A 234 -19.27 -10.71 -13.91
CA ARG A 234 -19.94 -11.19 -15.13
C ARG A 234 -19.62 -12.65 -15.47
N GLY A 235 -18.74 -13.30 -14.72
CA GLY A 235 -18.29 -14.68 -14.97
C GLY A 235 -17.28 -14.85 -16.11
N ASP A 236 -16.66 -13.77 -16.59
CA ASP A 236 -15.69 -13.82 -17.71
C ASP A 236 -14.24 -13.94 -17.21
N THR A 237 -13.89 -15.09 -16.65
CA THR A 237 -12.54 -15.39 -16.14
C THR A 237 -11.46 -15.34 -17.22
N ARG A 238 -11.79 -15.69 -18.47
CA ARG A 238 -10.84 -15.61 -19.60
C ARG A 238 -10.46 -14.17 -19.94
N ALA A 239 -11.38 -13.22 -19.83
CA ALA A 239 -11.05 -11.81 -19.99
C ALA A 239 -10.16 -11.31 -18.85
N VAL A 240 -10.38 -11.78 -17.62
CA VAL A 240 -9.57 -11.42 -16.44
C VAL A 240 -8.14 -11.89 -16.62
N GLU A 241 -7.92 -13.15 -17.02
CA GLU A 241 -6.60 -13.70 -17.34
C GLU A 241 -5.87 -12.87 -18.39
N ARG A 242 -6.55 -12.47 -19.47
CA ARG A 242 -5.97 -11.63 -20.52
C ARG A 242 -5.56 -10.25 -20.03
N VAL A 243 -6.34 -9.64 -19.13
CA VAL A 243 -6.02 -8.34 -18.55
C VAL A 243 -4.83 -8.47 -17.61
N LEU A 244 -4.86 -9.42 -16.68
CA LEU A 244 -3.79 -9.62 -15.71
C LEU A 244 -2.47 -10.03 -16.37
N ALA A 245 -2.49 -10.84 -17.43
CA ALA A 245 -1.28 -11.17 -18.20
C ALA A 245 -0.62 -9.94 -18.87
N ARG A 246 -1.38 -8.88 -19.15
CA ARG A 246 -0.83 -7.60 -19.66
C ARG A 246 -0.37 -6.67 -18.54
N VAL A 247 -1.03 -6.71 -17.39
CA VAL A 247 -0.63 -5.94 -16.20
C VAL A 247 0.68 -6.51 -15.63
N TYR A 248 0.81 -7.84 -15.59
CA TYR A 248 1.97 -8.58 -15.09
C TYR A 248 2.66 -9.38 -16.21
N PRO A 249 3.41 -8.73 -17.12
CA PRO A 249 4.02 -9.42 -18.27
C PRO A 249 5.15 -10.36 -17.89
N LEU A 250 5.74 -10.19 -16.70
CA LEU A 250 6.80 -11.05 -16.17
C LEU A 250 6.24 -12.24 -15.37
N ALA A 251 4.93 -12.29 -15.13
CA ALA A 251 4.28 -13.37 -14.40
C ALA A 251 4.18 -14.63 -15.26
N THR A 252 4.38 -15.80 -14.66
CA THR A 252 4.09 -17.05 -15.34
C THR A 252 2.58 -17.21 -15.54
N LYS A 253 2.17 -18.09 -16.46
CA LYS A 253 0.74 -18.41 -16.63
C LYS A 253 0.11 -18.96 -15.34
N GLY A 254 0.89 -19.70 -14.53
CA GLY A 254 0.47 -20.21 -13.24
C GLY A 254 0.22 -19.09 -12.23
N ASP A 255 1.09 -18.09 -12.17
CA ASP A 255 0.95 -16.94 -11.27
C ASP A 255 -0.29 -16.10 -11.61
N VAL A 256 -0.52 -15.87 -12.91
CA VAL A 256 -1.73 -15.18 -13.38
C VAL A 256 -2.98 -15.97 -12.99
N ALA A 257 -3.00 -17.29 -13.21
CA ALA A 257 -4.13 -18.14 -12.84
C ALA A 257 -4.38 -18.13 -11.32
N ARG A 258 -3.33 -18.16 -10.49
CA ARG A 258 -3.44 -18.08 -9.03
C ARG A 258 -4.00 -16.72 -8.58
N LYS A 259 -3.53 -15.60 -9.16
CA LYS A 259 -4.11 -14.27 -8.90
C LYS A 259 -5.59 -14.19 -9.32
N VAL A 260 -5.97 -14.78 -10.45
CA VAL A 260 -7.37 -14.86 -10.89
C VAL A 260 -8.20 -15.63 -9.87
N GLU A 261 -7.70 -16.77 -9.38
CA GLU A 261 -8.41 -17.58 -8.40
C GLU A 261 -8.62 -16.83 -7.08
N ILE A 262 -7.58 -16.15 -6.57
CA ILE A 262 -7.66 -15.32 -5.37
C ILE A 262 -8.68 -14.20 -5.53
N MET A 263 -8.59 -13.45 -6.63
CA MET A 263 -9.57 -12.40 -6.94
C MET A 263 -10.98 -12.98 -7.07
N ALA A 264 -11.14 -14.15 -7.69
CA ALA A 264 -12.43 -14.81 -7.84
C ALA A 264 -13.02 -15.24 -6.49
N ARG A 265 -12.19 -15.73 -5.56
CA ARG A 265 -12.62 -16.05 -4.18
C ARG A 265 -13.06 -14.80 -3.43
N ALA A 266 -12.27 -13.72 -3.49
CA ALA A 266 -12.63 -12.44 -2.88
C ALA A 266 -13.94 -11.85 -3.46
N VAL A 267 -14.12 -11.95 -4.78
CA VAL A 267 -15.38 -11.54 -5.44
C VAL A 267 -16.54 -12.46 -5.03
N ALA A 268 -16.35 -13.78 -5.00
CA ALA A 268 -17.38 -14.73 -4.59
C ALA A 268 -17.86 -14.47 -3.15
N GLN A 269 -16.94 -14.20 -2.23
CA GLN A 269 -17.28 -13.79 -0.86
C GLN A 269 -18.11 -12.50 -0.84
N SER A 270 -17.71 -11.49 -1.63
CA SER A 270 -18.49 -10.25 -1.74
C SER A 270 -19.90 -10.49 -2.30
N VAL A 271 -20.04 -11.36 -3.30
CA VAL A 271 -21.33 -11.73 -3.92
C VAL A 271 -22.21 -12.49 -2.94
N GLU A 272 -21.64 -13.37 -2.12
CA GLU A 272 -22.40 -14.13 -1.13
C GLU A 272 -22.95 -13.21 -0.02
N ILE A 273 -22.18 -12.19 0.37
CA ILE A 273 -22.65 -11.12 1.25
C ILE A 273 -23.77 -10.32 0.57
N GLU A 274 -23.68 -10.03 -0.74
CA GLU A 274 -24.75 -9.34 -1.47
C GLU A 274 -26.05 -10.16 -1.56
N LYS A 275 -25.95 -11.47 -1.71
CA LYS A 275 -27.11 -12.36 -1.76
C LYS A 275 -27.81 -12.47 -0.41
N THR A 276 -27.05 -12.43 0.68
CA THR A 276 -27.55 -12.56 2.06
C THR A 276 -28.00 -11.23 2.65
N THR A 277 -27.62 -10.08 2.07
CA THR A 277 -27.94 -8.75 2.59
C THR A 277 -28.47 -7.77 1.55
N THR A 278 -29.60 -7.14 1.86
CA THR A 278 -30.15 -6.05 1.03
C THR A 278 -29.28 -4.79 1.10
N MET A 279 -29.33 -3.95 0.06
CA MET A 279 -28.66 -2.64 0.05
C MET A 279 -29.02 -1.78 1.28
N ARG A 280 -30.26 -1.86 1.75
CA ARG A 280 -30.72 -1.13 2.94
C ARG A 280 -30.07 -1.66 4.22
N GLN A 281 -29.88 -2.97 4.34
CA GLN A 281 -29.18 -3.57 5.49
C GLN A 281 -27.70 -3.18 5.49
N ARG A 282 -27.03 -3.19 4.33
CA ARG A 282 -25.63 -2.75 4.17
C ARG A 282 -25.46 -1.25 4.44
N ALA A 283 -26.38 -0.42 3.97
CA ALA A 283 -26.37 1.00 4.32
C ALA A 283 -26.60 1.22 5.83
N ALA A 284 -27.47 0.44 6.46
CA ALA A 284 -27.70 0.53 7.90
C ALA A 284 -26.50 0.03 8.72
N SER A 285 -25.75 -0.95 8.24
CA SER A 285 -24.57 -1.48 8.95
C SER A 285 -23.47 -0.43 9.08
N LEU A 286 -23.31 0.46 8.10
CA LEU A 286 -22.37 1.60 8.18
C LEU A 286 -22.59 2.50 9.42
N PHE A 287 -23.82 2.57 9.94
CA PHE A 287 -24.15 3.36 11.11
C PHE A 287 -24.31 2.53 12.39
N ARG A 288 -24.62 1.23 12.26
CA ARG A 288 -24.91 0.33 13.39
C ARG A 288 -23.71 -0.47 13.86
N VAL A 289 -22.81 -0.85 12.95
CA VAL A 289 -21.58 -1.57 13.28
C VAL A 289 -20.53 -0.56 13.73
N GLY A 290 -19.98 -0.77 14.93
CA GLY A 290 -19.04 0.16 15.57
C GLY A 290 -17.84 0.49 14.68
N ALA A 291 -17.20 -0.54 14.13
CA ALA A 291 -16.03 -0.40 13.25
C ALA A 291 -16.34 0.42 11.99
N TYR A 292 -17.42 0.06 11.28
CA TYR A 292 -17.82 0.76 10.05
C TYR A 292 -18.20 2.21 10.31
N ARG A 293 -18.86 2.49 11.43
CA ARG A 293 -19.22 3.85 11.84
C ARG A 293 -17.98 4.70 12.11
N ARG A 294 -16.95 4.14 12.75
CA ARG A 294 -15.68 4.84 13.02
C ARG A 294 -14.94 5.15 11.71
N ALA A 295 -14.85 4.17 10.81
CA ALA A 295 -14.32 4.36 9.47
C ALA A 295 -15.08 5.45 8.69
N LEU A 296 -16.41 5.45 8.76
CA LEU A 296 -17.26 6.47 8.12
C LEU A 296 -17.03 7.87 8.71
N VAL A 297 -16.96 7.99 10.03
CA VAL A 297 -16.66 9.26 10.71
C VAL A 297 -15.32 9.82 10.25
N ILE A 298 -14.29 8.97 10.16
CA ILE A 298 -12.96 9.36 9.64
C ILE A 298 -13.05 9.80 8.19
N GLY A 299 -13.58 8.95 7.29
CA GLY A 299 -13.65 9.24 5.86
C GLY A 299 -14.42 10.52 5.56
N CYS A 300 -15.62 10.67 6.11
CA CYS A 300 -16.42 11.88 5.97
C CYS A 300 -15.74 13.10 6.64
N GLY A 301 -15.11 12.93 7.81
CA GLY A 301 -14.41 14.00 8.51
C GLY A 301 -13.21 14.54 7.75
N LEU A 302 -12.41 13.67 7.13
CA LEU A 302 -11.29 14.07 6.27
C LEU A 302 -11.77 14.79 5.00
N GLN A 303 -12.84 14.31 4.38
CA GLN A 303 -13.46 14.97 3.22
C GLN A 303 -14.05 16.33 3.57
N ALA A 304 -14.70 16.44 4.73
CA ALA A 304 -15.21 17.71 5.23
C ALA A 304 -14.08 18.70 5.52
N LEU A 305 -12.99 18.27 6.18
CA LEU A 305 -11.81 19.10 6.43
C LEU A 305 -11.19 19.61 5.12
N GLN A 306 -11.03 18.74 4.13
CA GLN A 306 -10.49 19.10 2.82
C GLN A 306 -11.25 20.25 2.17
N GLN A 307 -12.59 20.27 2.30
CA GLN A 307 -13.44 21.27 1.64
C GLN A 307 -13.66 22.50 2.50
N ALA A 308 -13.90 22.32 3.80
CA ALA A 308 -14.17 23.39 4.75
C ALA A 308 -12.96 24.30 5.02
N CYS A 309 -11.74 23.85 4.70
CA CYS A 309 -10.54 24.70 4.75
C CYS A 309 -10.51 25.82 3.68
N GLY A 310 -11.47 25.84 2.76
CA GLY A 310 -11.62 26.93 1.78
C GLY A 310 -10.75 26.81 0.52
N PHE A 311 -10.03 25.70 0.32
CA PHE A 311 -9.13 25.52 -0.82
C PHE A 311 -9.84 25.62 -2.18
N ASN A 312 -10.94 24.89 -2.38
CA ASN A 312 -11.64 24.90 -3.67
C ASN A 312 -12.22 26.27 -4.01
N THR A 313 -12.71 26.97 -3.01
CA THR A 313 -13.17 28.36 -3.12
C THR A 313 -12.04 29.32 -3.51
N LEU A 314 -10.85 29.18 -2.92
CA LEU A 314 -9.67 29.90 -3.38
C LEU A 314 -9.41 29.61 -4.86
N MET A 315 -9.56 28.37 -5.31
CA MET A 315 -9.40 28.01 -6.72
C MET A 315 -10.52 28.55 -7.62
N TYR A 316 -11.75 28.68 -7.15
CA TYR A 316 -12.85 29.23 -7.95
C TYR A 316 -12.78 30.75 -8.09
N TYR A 317 -12.27 31.44 -7.07
CA TYR A 317 -12.32 32.90 -6.99
C TYR A 317 -10.96 33.58 -6.99
N SER A 318 -9.84 32.86 -7.14
CA SER A 318 -8.47 33.43 -7.11
C SER A 318 -8.33 34.65 -8.01
N ALA A 319 -8.71 34.55 -9.29
CA ALA A 319 -8.61 35.66 -10.23
C ALA A 319 -9.55 36.81 -9.85
N SER A 320 -10.72 36.52 -9.27
CA SER A 320 -11.63 37.57 -8.76
C SER A 320 -11.01 38.31 -7.55
N ILE A 321 -10.40 37.57 -6.62
CA ILE A 321 -9.70 38.14 -5.44
C ILE A 321 -8.52 39.00 -5.89
N PHE A 322 -7.66 38.48 -6.76
CA PHE A 322 -6.48 39.22 -7.25
C PHE A 322 -6.88 40.43 -8.12
N ALA A 323 -7.95 40.34 -8.91
CA ALA A 323 -8.49 41.49 -9.63
C ALA A 323 -8.99 42.56 -8.67
N ALA A 324 -9.70 42.18 -7.60
CA ALA A 324 -10.17 43.11 -6.56
C ALA A 324 -9.02 43.78 -5.79
N MET A 325 -7.85 43.13 -5.67
CA MET A 325 -6.63 43.71 -5.09
C MET A 325 -5.84 44.60 -6.08
N GLY A 326 -6.31 44.80 -7.31
CA GLY A 326 -5.67 45.67 -8.30
C GLY A 326 -4.60 45.01 -9.17
N PHE A 327 -4.49 43.67 -9.19
CA PHE A 327 -3.56 42.99 -10.09
C PHE A 327 -4.03 43.09 -11.55
N LYS A 328 -3.23 43.73 -12.41
CA LYS A 328 -3.53 43.93 -13.84
C LYS A 328 -3.72 42.64 -14.65
N ASN A 329 -3.13 41.53 -14.23
CA ASN A 329 -3.31 40.22 -14.84
C ASN A 329 -3.68 39.19 -13.76
N ALA A 330 -4.92 39.26 -13.29
CA ALA A 330 -5.40 38.42 -12.21
C ALA A 330 -5.44 36.93 -12.58
N THR A 331 -5.69 36.61 -13.85
CA THR A 331 -5.68 35.21 -14.35
C THR A 331 -4.28 34.58 -14.29
N ALA A 332 -3.23 35.35 -14.60
CA ALA A 332 -1.85 34.89 -14.41
C ALA A 332 -1.47 34.70 -12.93
N THR A 333 -2.10 35.43 -12.01
CA THR A 333 -1.87 35.24 -10.57
C THR A 333 -2.51 33.92 -10.08
N GLY A 334 -3.69 33.57 -10.60
CA GLY A 334 -4.29 32.26 -10.39
C GLY A 334 -3.44 31.10 -10.93
N LEU A 335 -2.73 31.30 -12.05
CA LEU A 335 -1.77 30.31 -12.58
C LEU A 335 -0.65 30.01 -11.58
N ILE A 336 -0.09 31.03 -10.91
CA ILE A 336 0.96 30.85 -9.89
C ILE A 336 0.46 29.92 -8.77
N ILE A 337 -0.75 30.17 -8.26
CA ILE A 337 -1.39 29.34 -7.23
C ILE A 337 -1.56 27.90 -7.71
N ALA A 338 -2.09 27.70 -8.93
CA ALA A 338 -2.26 26.37 -9.50
C ALA A 338 -0.92 25.64 -9.71
N THR A 339 0.13 26.35 -10.11
CA THR A 339 1.48 25.77 -10.27
C THR A 339 2.05 25.32 -8.92
N VAL A 340 1.92 26.13 -7.87
CA VAL A 340 2.33 25.73 -6.51
C VAL A 340 1.58 24.48 -6.08
N ASN A 341 0.26 24.43 -6.30
CA ASN A 341 -0.54 23.24 -6.00
C ASN A 341 0.00 21.99 -6.73
N CYS A 342 0.25 22.10 -8.04
CA CYS A 342 0.76 20.98 -8.84
C CYS A 342 2.15 20.50 -8.38
N VAL A 343 3.07 21.42 -8.08
CA VAL A 343 4.43 21.08 -7.61
C VAL A 343 4.38 20.36 -6.27
N PHE A 344 3.61 20.87 -5.30
CA PHE A 344 3.54 20.25 -3.98
C PHE A 344 2.72 18.95 -3.99
N THR A 345 1.81 18.76 -4.94
CA THR A 345 1.15 17.46 -5.15
C THR A 345 2.13 16.40 -5.67
N LEU A 346 3.12 16.78 -6.50
CA LEU A 346 4.22 15.88 -6.88
C LEU A 346 5.13 15.54 -5.69
N VAL A 347 5.38 16.50 -4.79
CA VAL A 347 6.09 16.23 -3.54
C VAL A 347 5.31 15.22 -2.70
N ALA A 348 3.99 15.40 -2.57
CA ALA A 348 3.10 14.49 -1.83
C ALA A 348 3.19 13.05 -2.35
N LEU A 349 3.21 12.87 -3.68
CA LEU A 349 3.37 11.56 -4.33
C LEU A 349 4.66 10.84 -3.90
N LYS A 350 5.76 11.57 -3.68
CA LYS A 350 7.05 10.99 -3.28
C LYS A 350 7.09 10.59 -1.80
N ILE A 351 6.39 11.32 -0.94
CA ILE A 351 6.54 11.19 0.53
C ILE A 351 5.42 10.39 1.21
N ILE A 352 4.28 10.16 0.54
CA ILE A 352 3.07 9.59 1.16
C ILE A 352 3.28 8.18 1.74
N ASP A 353 4.01 7.32 1.04
CA ASP A 353 4.30 5.96 1.50
C ASP A 353 5.40 5.89 2.57
N PRO A 354 6.59 6.52 2.38
CA PRO A 354 7.66 6.40 3.37
C PRO A 354 7.35 7.09 4.70
N ILE A 355 6.63 8.23 4.70
CA ILE A 355 6.30 8.95 5.93
C ILE A 355 5.00 8.41 6.55
N GLY A 356 4.00 8.13 5.72
CA GLY A 356 2.67 7.73 6.12
C GLY A 356 1.65 8.87 6.12
N ARG A 357 0.37 8.49 6.05
CA ARG A 357 -0.73 9.44 5.81
C ARG A 357 -1.00 10.29 7.05
N ARG A 358 -0.99 9.69 8.24
CA ARG A 358 -1.34 10.38 9.49
C ARG A 358 -0.30 11.43 9.88
N PRO A 359 1.02 11.15 9.92
CA PRO A 359 2.03 12.17 10.20
C PRO A 359 1.97 13.33 9.21
N ILE A 360 1.80 13.07 7.90
CA ILE A 360 1.67 14.12 6.90
C ILE A 360 0.53 15.08 7.26
N MET A 361 -0.67 14.56 7.56
CA MET A 361 -1.80 15.39 7.97
C MET A 361 -1.53 16.18 9.26
N LEU A 362 -0.84 15.56 10.23
CA LEU A 362 -0.52 16.22 11.49
C LEU A 362 0.50 17.35 11.35
N TYR A 363 1.39 17.29 10.35
CA TYR A 363 2.33 18.35 10.06
C TYR A 363 1.76 19.42 9.14
N THR A 364 0.98 19.04 8.11
CA THR A 364 0.52 20.00 7.08
C THR A 364 -0.70 20.81 7.52
N VAL A 365 -1.66 20.24 8.25
CA VAL A 365 -2.88 20.98 8.65
C VAL A 365 -2.59 22.17 9.59
N PRO A 366 -1.66 22.09 10.57
CA PRO A 366 -1.26 23.27 11.33
C PRO A 366 -0.57 24.35 10.48
N LEU A 367 0.23 23.95 9.48
CA LEU A 367 0.84 24.89 8.55
C LEU A 367 -0.22 25.57 7.67
N MET A 368 -1.27 24.86 7.28
CA MET A 368 -2.43 25.46 6.60
C MET A 368 -3.10 26.51 7.49
N ALA A 369 -3.36 26.20 8.77
CA ALA A 369 -3.95 27.15 9.71
C ALA A 369 -3.07 28.40 9.89
N LEU A 370 -1.76 28.21 10.07
CA LEU A 370 -0.79 29.31 10.16
C LEU A 370 -0.80 30.19 8.90
N ALA A 371 -0.82 29.57 7.72
CA ALA A 371 -0.88 30.28 6.44
C ALA A 371 -2.17 31.08 6.27
N LEU A 372 -3.32 30.51 6.68
CA LEU A 372 -4.62 31.17 6.62
C LEU A 372 -4.73 32.32 7.63
N PHE A 373 -4.19 32.17 8.85
CA PHE A 373 -4.07 33.30 9.79
C PHE A 373 -3.16 34.40 9.26
N SER A 374 -2.04 34.03 8.63
CA SER A 374 -1.16 35.01 7.97
C SER A 374 -1.88 35.75 6.84
N THR A 375 -2.66 35.02 6.02
CA THR A 375 -3.49 35.58 4.95
C THR A 375 -4.55 36.52 5.51
N SER A 376 -5.24 36.13 6.58
CA SER A 376 -6.20 36.97 7.30
C SER A 376 -5.57 38.26 7.80
N PHE A 377 -4.41 38.17 8.46
CA PHE A 377 -3.66 39.32 8.97
C PHE A 377 -3.25 40.28 7.85
N PHE A 378 -2.67 39.77 6.75
CA PHE A 378 -2.26 40.62 5.63
C PHE A 378 -3.45 41.23 4.88
N PHE A 379 -4.59 40.54 4.79
CA PHE A 379 -5.81 41.16 4.29
C PHE A 379 -6.29 42.30 5.20
N GLY A 380 -6.27 42.11 6.52
CA GLY A 380 -6.65 43.17 7.47
C GLY A 380 -5.76 44.41 7.34
N GLN A 381 -4.46 44.23 7.06
CA GLN A 381 -3.56 45.34 6.74
C GLN A 381 -3.87 45.99 5.39
N LEU A 382 -4.14 45.18 4.37
CA LEU A 382 -4.44 45.62 3.00
C LEU A 382 -5.71 46.46 2.94
N THR A 383 -6.76 46.06 3.66
CA THR A 383 -8.09 46.69 3.63
C THR A 383 -8.30 47.70 4.76
N HIS A 384 -7.26 48.04 5.53
CA HIS A 384 -7.36 49.04 6.61
C HIS A 384 -7.85 50.42 6.10
N GLY A 385 -7.49 50.79 4.87
CA GLY A 385 -7.92 52.05 4.25
C GLY A 385 -9.32 52.01 3.60
N THR A 386 -9.98 50.84 3.59
CA THR A 386 -11.26 50.60 2.90
C THR A 386 -12.29 49.95 3.83
N ASP A 387 -12.27 50.32 5.11
CA ASP A 387 -13.16 49.79 6.16
C ASP A 387 -13.21 48.25 6.22
N GLY A 388 -12.10 47.60 5.90
CA GLY A 388 -11.98 46.15 5.95
C GLY A 388 -12.43 45.41 4.68
N VAL A 389 -12.97 46.11 3.67
CA VAL A 389 -13.57 45.48 2.47
C VAL A 389 -12.67 45.67 1.24
N LEU A 390 -12.65 44.67 0.34
CA LEU A 390 -12.02 44.81 -0.98
C LEU A 390 -12.93 45.58 -1.92
N VAL A 391 -12.63 46.86 -2.13
CA VAL A 391 -13.34 47.72 -3.09
C VAL A 391 -12.64 47.66 -4.46
N PRO A 392 -13.30 47.16 -5.53
CA PRO A 392 -12.75 47.13 -6.88
C PRO A 392 -12.38 48.54 -7.38
N GLY A 393 -11.24 48.66 -8.07
CA GLY A 393 -10.75 49.94 -8.60
C GLY A 393 -9.90 50.76 -7.61
N THR A 394 -9.78 50.33 -6.36
CA THR A 394 -8.87 50.94 -5.37
C THR A 394 -7.42 50.51 -5.63
N GLU A 395 -6.47 51.45 -5.55
CA GLU A 395 -5.05 51.12 -5.61
C GLU A 395 -4.55 50.64 -4.24
N TYR A 396 -4.36 49.33 -4.09
CA TYR A 396 -3.79 48.76 -2.88
C TYR A 396 -2.26 48.76 -2.90
N PRO A 397 -1.59 48.88 -1.74
CA PRO A 397 -0.14 48.79 -1.65
C PRO A 397 0.39 47.46 -2.18
N ARG A 398 1.25 47.52 -3.21
CA ARG A 398 1.78 46.33 -3.89
C ARG A 398 2.51 45.37 -2.95
N SER A 399 3.22 45.88 -1.95
CA SER A 399 3.93 45.05 -0.96
C SER A 399 2.96 44.19 -0.14
N GLN A 400 1.86 44.76 0.33
CA GLN A 400 0.84 44.06 1.11
C GLN A 400 0.09 43.04 0.26
N ALA A 401 -0.26 43.40 -0.99
CA ALA A 401 -0.90 42.49 -1.93
C ALA A 401 -0.01 41.27 -2.26
N LEU A 402 1.31 41.47 -2.35
CA LEU A 402 2.28 40.37 -2.51
C LEU A 402 2.40 39.50 -1.26
N LEU A 403 2.30 40.07 -0.05
CA LEU A 403 2.31 39.28 1.19
C LEU A 403 1.08 38.38 1.30
N VAL A 404 -0.10 38.87 0.89
CA VAL A 404 -1.32 38.05 0.77
C VAL A 404 -1.12 36.91 -0.22
N LEU A 405 -0.53 37.19 -1.39
CA LEU A 405 -0.24 36.15 -2.38
C LEU A 405 0.73 35.09 -1.82
N LEU A 406 1.81 35.50 -1.16
CA LEU A 406 2.80 34.59 -0.59
C LEU A 406 2.21 33.72 0.52
N SER A 407 1.36 34.29 1.39
CA SER A 407 0.69 33.50 2.44
C SER A 407 -0.31 32.50 1.86
N MET A 408 -1.03 32.88 0.79
CA MET A 408 -1.89 31.95 0.04
C MET A 408 -1.09 30.83 -0.64
N MET A 409 0.06 31.14 -1.23
CA MET A 409 0.95 30.12 -1.81
C MET A 409 1.41 29.12 -0.74
N PHE A 410 1.75 29.61 0.46
CA PHE A 410 2.13 28.73 1.57
C PHE A 410 0.97 27.84 2.03
N PHE A 411 -0.25 28.38 2.11
CA PHE A 411 -1.47 27.60 2.39
C PHE A 411 -1.66 26.49 1.36
N VAL A 412 -1.55 26.83 0.08
CA VAL A 412 -1.72 25.90 -1.05
C VAL A 412 -0.66 24.81 -1.03
N ALA A 413 0.60 25.15 -0.77
CA ALA A 413 1.70 24.19 -0.64
C ALA A 413 1.46 23.19 0.49
N ALA A 414 1.05 23.68 1.67
CA ALA A 414 0.72 22.82 2.82
C ALA A 414 -0.49 21.92 2.52
N TYR A 415 -1.56 22.49 1.92
CA TYR A 415 -2.74 21.73 1.51
C TYR A 415 -2.41 20.61 0.52
N ALA A 416 -1.69 20.93 -0.55
CA ALA A 416 -1.33 19.99 -1.63
C ALA A 416 -0.50 18.81 -1.13
N THR A 417 0.33 19.04 -0.09
CA THR A 417 1.21 18.01 0.48
C THR A 417 0.45 16.94 1.27
N GLY A 418 -0.76 17.23 1.78
CA GLY A 418 -1.52 16.28 2.60
C GLY A 418 -3.04 16.29 2.40
N SER A 419 -3.71 17.41 2.72
CA SER A 419 -5.18 17.45 2.64
C SER A 419 -5.72 17.33 1.21
N GLY A 420 -4.94 17.67 0.19
CA GLY A 420 -5.34 17.57 -1.22
C GLY A 420 -5.49 16.14 -1.74
N ASN A 421 -4.76 15.17 -1.18
CA ASN A 421 -4.69 13.80 -1.70
C ASN A 421 -5.14 12.72 -0.70
N ILE A 422 -4.77 12.83 0.59
CA ILE A 422 -5.04 11.79 1.60
C ILE A 422 -6.55 11.48 1.75
N PRO A 423 -7.47 12.46 1.81
CA PRO A 423 -8.91 12.19 1.93
C PRO A 423 -9.50 11.35 0.78
N TRP A 424 -8.87 11.37 -0.41
CA TRP A 424 -9.30 10.56 -1.55
C TRP A 424 -8.90 9.08 -1.45
N GLN A 425 -8.05 8.71 -0.48
CA GLN A 425 -7.72 7.32 -0.15
C GLN A 425 -8.74 6.66 0.78
N GLN A 426 -9.88 7.32 1.05
CA GLN A 426 -10.98 6.85 1.91
C GLN A 426 -11.46 5.41 1.66
N GLY A 427 -11.30 4.89 0.43
CA GLY A 427 -11.71 3.52 0.09
C GLY A 427 -10.95 2.46 0.89
N GLU A 428 -9.74 2.78 1.36
CA GLU A 428 -8.91 1.89 2.19
C GLU A 428 -9.46 1.73 3.61
N LEU A 429 -10.31 2.64 4.09
CA LEU A 429 -10.88 2.60 5.45
C LEU A 429 -12.00 1.58 5.61
N PHE A 430 -12.57 1.12 4.50
CA PHE A 430 -13.77 0.29 4.51
C PHE A 430 -13.49 -1.13 4.02
N PRO A 431 -14.06 -2.15 4.68
CA PRO A 431 -14.00 -3.51 4.20
C PRO A 431 -14.86 -3.67 2.94
N LEU A 432 -14.56 -4.71 2.17
CA LEU A 432 -15.05 -4.93 0.80
C LEU A 432 -16.58 -4.82 0.68
N GLU A 433 -17.31 -5.36 1.65
CA GLU A 433 -18.77 -5.47 1.67
C GLU A 433 -19.52 -4.13 1.75
N VAL A 434 -18.90 -3.10 2.35
CA VAL A 434 -19.48 -1.75 2.51
C VAL A 434 -18.66 -0.66 1.84
N ARG A 435 -17.51 -0.99 1.22
CA ARG A 435 -16.57 -0.04 0.63
C ARG A 435 -17.20 0.92 -0.37
N GLY A 436 -18.01 0.41 -1.28
CA GLY A 436 -18.69 1.23 -2.30
C GLY A 436 -19.63 2.27 -1.68
N LEU A 437 -20.46 1.85 -0.72
CA LEU A 437 -21.40 2.72 -0.02
C LEU A 437 -20.68 3.74 0.87
N GLY A 438 -19.68 3.31 1.65
CA GLY A 438 -18.86 4.17 2.49
C GLY A 438 -18.14 5.24 1.67
N THR A 439 -17.48 4.85 0.57
CA THR A 439 -16.79 5.76 -0.35
C THR A 439 -17.75 6.77 -0.99
N SER A 440 -18.96 6.33 -1.35
CA SER A 440 -19.99 7.20 -1.93
C SER A 440 -20.47 8.26 -0.92
N LEU A 441 -20.70 7.89 0.34
CA LEU A 441 -21.09 8.84 1.39
C LEU A 441 -19.99 9.85 1.72
N CYS A 442 -18.73 9.41 1.74
CA CYS A 442 -17.61 10.31 1.97
C CYS A 442 -17.44 11.30 0.78
N THR A 443 -17.61 10.82 -0.45
CA THR A 443 -17.62 11.67 -1.67
C THR A 443 -18.80 12.63 -1.68
N ALA A 444 -19.98 12.20 -1.26
CA ALA A 444 -21.13 13.09 -1.10
C ALA A 444 -20.89 14.15 -0.02
N THR A 445 -20.19 13.79 1.07
CA THR A 445 -19.77 14.75 2.11
C THR A 445 -18.83 15.80 1.54
N ASN A 446 -17.85 15.39 0.72
CA ASN A 446 -16.97 16.31 0.00
C ASN A 446 -17.78 17.32 -0.82
N TRP A 447 -18.61 16.85 -1.74
CA TRP A 447 -19.37 17.74 -2.63
C TRP A 447 -20.38 18.61 -1.88
N SER A 448 -20.97 18.12 -0.79
CA SER A 448 -21.90 18.90 0.03
C SER A 448 -21.21 20.04 0.76
N VAL A 449 -20.05 19.78 1.37
CA VAL A 449 -19.27 20.83 2.05
C VAL A 449 -18.70 21.81 1.01
N ASN A 450 -18.23 21.31 -0.14
CA ASN A 450 -17.79 22.16 -1.23
C ASN A 450 -18.91 23.09 -1.71
N LEU A 451 -20.11 22.55 -1.95
CA LEU A 451 -21.29 23.33 -2.34
C LEU A 451 -21.58 24.45 -1.34
N LEU A 452 -21.56 24.14 -0.04
CA LEU A 452 -21.78 25.13 1.01
C LEU A 452 -20.74 26.27 0.96
N VAL A 453 -19.45 25.92 0.91
CA VAL A 453 -18.35 26.90 0.91
C VAL A 453 -18.34 27.71 -0.40
N ALA A 454 -18.56 27.07 -1.55
CA ALA A 454 -18.60 27.74 -2.85
C ALA A 454 -19.79 28.69 -2.99
N ALA A 455 -20.96 28.31 -2.46
CA ALA A 455 -22.17 29.13 -2.53
C ALA A 455 -22.19 30.32 -1.57
N THR A 456 -21.31 30.35 -0.55
CA THR A 456 -21.35 31.34 0.52
C THR A 456 -20.08 32.19 0.65
N PHE A 457 -19.01 31.87 -0.07
CA PHE A 457 -17.72 32.51 0.18
C PHE A 457 -17.65 34.00 -0.15
N LEU A 458 -18.17 34.43 -1.32
CA LEU A 458 -18.09 35.84 -1.66
C LEU A 458 -18.99 36.66 -0.72
N SER A 459 -20.19 36.13 -0.43
CA SER A 459 -21.09 36.66 0.58
C SER A 459 -20.43 36.74 1.97
N LEU A 460 -19.63 35.74 2.34
CA LEU A 460 -18.85 35.75 3.59
C LEU A 460 -17.77 36.82 3.59
N MET A 461 -17.07 37.02 2.46
CA MET A 461 -16.09 38.11 2.35
C MET A 461 -16.74 39.50 2.43
N GLU A 462 -17.95 39.67 1.91
CA GLU A 462 -18.72 40.91 2.02
C GLU A 462 -19.22 41.14 3.46
N ALA A 463 -19.77 40.10 4.11
CA ALA A 463 -20.38 40.21 5.43
C ALA A 463 -19.39 40.23 6.60
N ALA A 464 -18.33 39.43 6.53
CA ALA A 464 -17.35 39.24 7.61
C ALA A 464 -15.96 39.80 7.28
N THR A 465 -15.78 40.46 6.13
CA THR A 465 -14.50 40.88 5.52
C THR A 465 -13.65 39.71 5.00
N PRO A 466 -12.72 39.95 4.05
CA PRO A 466 -11.73 38.95 3.66
C PRO A 466 -10.91 38.45 4.85
N ALA A 467 -10.47 39.35 5.74
CA ALA A 467 -9.72 38.98 6.93
C ALA A 467 -10.52 38.00 7.82
N GLY A 468 -11.81 38.27 8.06
CA GLY A 468 -12.69 37.40 8.83
C GLY A 468 -12.94 36.05 8.16
N ALA A 469 -13.14 36.03 6.84
CA ALA A 469 -13.34 34.80 6.07
C ALA A 469 -12.13 33.85 6.17
N PHE A 470 -10.91 34.36 5.96
CA PHE A 470 -9.69 33.54 6.06
C PHE A 470 -9.39 33.13 7.52
N ALA A 471 -9.71 33.97 8.52
CA ALA A 471 -9.62 33.59 9.93
C ALA A 471 -10.56 32.44 10.29
N LEU A 472 -11.80 32.46 9.78
CA LEU A 472 -12.76 31.37 9.97
C LEU A 472 -12.20 30.05 9.44
N TYR A 473 -11.67 30.04 8.21
CA TYR A 473 -11.07 28.83 7.63
C TYR A 473 -9.81 28.37 8.39
N ALA A 474 -9.03 29.30 8.96
CA ALA A 474 -7.90 28.94 9.82
C ALA A 474 -8.37 28.20 11.09
N VAL A 475 -9.45 28.67 11.73
CA VAL A 475 -10.05 27.99 12.89
C VAL A 475 -10.60 26.62 12.51
N VAL A 476 -11.27 26.51 11.36
CA VAL A 476 -11.74 25.21 10.84
C VAL A 476 -10.57 24.23 10.64
N CYS A 477 -9.43 24.69 10.14
CA CYS A 477 -8.23 23.86 10.02
C CYS A 477 -7.73 23.36 11.39
N LEU A 478 -7.73 24.22 12.43
CA LEU A 478 -7.35 23.80 13.78
C LEU A 478 -8.30 22.77 14.38
N VAL A 479 -9.61 22.94 14.19
CA VAL A 479 -10.62 21.94 14.61
C VAL A 479 -10.40 20.62 13.88
N GLY A 480 -10.15 20.68 12.56
CA GLY A 480 -9.81 19.51 11.76
C GLY A 480 -8.51 18.83 12.19
N TRP A 481 -7.50 19.60 12.60
CA TRP A 481 -6.25 19.05 13.12
C TRP A 481 -6.46 18.28 14.42
N VAL A 482 -7.27 18.81 15.35
CA VAL A 482 -7.65 18.09 16.58
C VAL A 482 -8.38 16.79 16.24
N PHE A 483 -9.27 16.80 15.24
CA PHE A 483 -9.93 15.59 14.75
C PHE A 483 -8.93 14.56 14.20
N VAL A 484 -8.00 14.97 13.34
CA VAL A 484 -6.94 14.10 12.81
C VAL A 484 -6.10 13.51 13.94
N TRP A 485 -5.66 14.34 14.88
CA TRP A 485 -4.85 13.92 16.01
C TRP A 485 -5.54 12.85 16.87
N ARG A 486 -6.85 13.00 17.10
CA ARG A 486 -7.60 12.15 18.02
C ARG A 486 -8.22 10.92 17.38
N CYS A 487 -8.62 11.00 16.11
CA CYS A 487 -9.48 10.00 15.46
C CYS A 487 -8.86 9.33 14.24
N TYR A 488 -7.88 9.93 13.55
CA TYR A 488 -7.32 9.33 12.32
C TYR A 488 -6.16 8.39 12.67
N PRO A 489 -6.29 7.06 12.47
CA PRO A 489 -5.18 6.12 12.61
C PRO A 489 -4.25 6.17 11.41
N GLU A 490 -3.07 5.58 11.55
CA GLU A 490 -2.20 5.38 10.39
C GLU A 490 -2.61 4.12 9.62
N THR A 491 -2.79 4.25 8.31
CA THR A 491 -3.20 3.15 7.42
C THR A 491 -2.06 2.65 6.54
N SER A 492 -0.96 3.40 6.44
CA SER A 492 0.22 2.99 5.67
C SER A 492 0.83 1.67 6.15
N GLY A 493 0.97 0.73 5.22
CA GLY A 493 1.65 -0.54 5.48
C GLY A 493 0.79 -1.56 6.24
N LEU A 494 -0.52 -1.33 6.30
CA LEU A 494 -1.52 -2.28 6.76
C LEU A 494 -2.34 -2.81 5.57
N SER A 495 -2.77 -4.07 5.62
CA SER A 495 -3.74 -4.64 4.70
C SER A 495 -5.14 -4.05 4.94
N LEU A 496 -6.09 -4.28 4.02
CA LEU A 496 -7.45 -3.74 4.13
C LEU A 496 -8.22 -4.41 5.29
N GLU A 497 -7.88 -5.65 5.54
CA GLU A 497 -8.41 -6.51 6.61
C GLU A 497 -7.89 -6.01 7.96
N GLU A 498 -6.58 -5.73 8.07
CA GLU A 498 -5.96 -5.13 9.25
C GLU A 498 -6.52 -3.75 9.55
N VAL A 499 -6.76 -2.91 8.53
CA VAL A 499 -7.42 -1.61 8.70
C VAL A 499 -8.82 -1.78 9.30
N SER A 500 -9.54 -2.84 8.93
CA SER A 500 -10.86 -3.14 9.52
C SER A 500 -10.72 -3.54 10.99
N GLU A 501 -9.69 -4.30 11.33
CA GLU A 501 -9.36 -4.72 12.69
C GLU A 501 -8.91 -3.56 13.59
N VAL A 502 -8.23 -2.56 13.02
CA VAL A 502 -7.85 -1.31 13.68
C VAL A 502 -9.08 -0.60 14.29
N PHE A 503 -10.24 -0.72 13.65
CA PHE A 503 -11.49 -0.08 14.08
C PHE A 503 -12.38 -0.92 14.99
N ALA A 504 -11.95 -2.12 15.41
CA ALA A 504 -12.78 -3.04 16.20
C ALA A 504 -13.28 -2.37 17.50
N ASP A 505 -12.36 -1.87 18.32
CA ASP A 505 -12.65 -1.39 19.68
C ASP A 505 -12.80 0.13 19.77
N ASP A 506 -11.94 0.88 19.08
CA ASP A 506 -11.91 2.34 19.07
C ASP A 506 -11.47 2.90 17.70
N PHE A 507 -11.04 4.17 17.65
CA PHE A 507 -10.54 4.79 16.40
C PHE A 507 -9.17 4.24 15.95
N GLY A 508 -8.52 3.40 16.75
CA GLY A 508 -7.40 2.58 16.31
C GLY A 508 -6.05 3.28 16.23
N VAL A 509 -5.92 4.52 16.72
CA VAL A 509 -4.68 5.31 16.58
C VAL A 509 -3.48 4.60 17.23
N LYS A 510 -3.62 4.09 18.46
CA LYS A 510 -2.54 3.36 19.13
C LYS A 510 -2.35 1.95 18.57
N LYS A 511 -3.46 1.30 18.18
CA LYS A 511 -3.47 -0.07 17.63
C LYS A 511 -2.73 -0.12 16.30
N SER A 512 -3.05 0.79 15.37
CA SER A 512 -2.34 0.94 14.09
C SER A 512 -0.84 1.14 14.26
N ASP A 513 -0.41 2.03 15.17
CA ASP A 513 1.00 2.23 15.48
C ASP A 513 1.69 0.96 16.03
N ALA A 514 0.98 0.16 16.85
CA ALA A 514 1.50 -1.09 17.38
C ALA A 514 1.64 -2.17 16.29
N MET A 515 0.63 -2.33 15.44
CA MET A 515 0.64 -3.27 14.32
C MET A 515 1.78 -2.94 13.34
N ARG A 516 1.94 -1.67 12.97
CA ARG A 516 3.04 -1.23 12.10
C ARG A 516 4.43 -1.47 12.71
N ARG A 517 4.59 -1.26 14.02
CA ARG A 517 5.84 -1.62 14.72
C ARG A 517 6.09 -3.13 14.69
N ALA A 518 5.06 -3.94 14.89
CA ALA A 518 5.19 -5.40 14.79
C ALA A 518 5.61 -5.83 13.37
N HIS A 519 5.05 -5.23 12.32
CA HIS A 519 5.46 -5.50 10.93
C HIS A 519 6.91 -5.12 10.67
N GLY A 520 7.34 -3.94 11.14
CA GLY A 520 8.73 -3.50 11.02
C GLY A 520 9.70 -4.45 11.72
N LEU A 521 9.35 -4.94 12.91
CA LEU A 521 10.14 -5.94 13.64
C LEU A 521 10.17 -7.29 12.92
N GLY A 522 9.04 -7.74 12.37
CA GLY A 522 8.97 -8.97 11.58
C GLY A 522 9.84 -8.92 10.32
N ALA A 523 9.77 -7.81 9.58
CA ALA A 523 10.59 -7.58 8.39
C ALA A 523 12.10 -7.54 8.72
N ALA A 524 12.48 -6.87 9.81
CA ALA A 524 13.87 -6.83 10.27
C ALA A 524 14.38 -8.21 10.69
N ARG A 525 13.57 -9.00 11.42
CA ARG A 525 13.92 -10.38 11.80
C ARG A 525 14.03 -11.30 10.59
N ARG A 526 13.11 -11.19 9.62
CA ARG A 526 13.16 -11.93 8.35
C ARG A 526 14.46 -11.62 7.61
N GLN A 527 14.81 -10.34 7.48
CA GLN A 527 16.05 -9.94 6.83
C GLN A 527 17.28 -10.49 7.57
N HIS A 528 17.31 -10.39 8.90
CA HIS A 528 18.38 -10.99 9.70
C HIS A 528 18.51 -12.50 9.45
N HIS A 529 17.41 -13.25 9.43
CA HIS A 529 17.44 -14.69 9.14
C HIS A 529 17.99 -14.99 7.73
N LYS A 530 17.62 -14.18 6.73
CA LYS A 530 18.17 -14.29 5.38
C LYS A 530 19.67 -14.02 5.34
N GLU A 531 20.14 -13.00 6.05
CA GLU A 531 21.58 -12.70 6.18
C GLU A 531 22.33 -13.85 6.85
N ARG A 532 21.81 -14.41 7.94
CA ARG A 532 22.38 -15.59 8.60
C ARG A 532 22.42 -16.78 7.65
N LEU A 533 21.34 -17.03 6.91
CA LEU A 533 21.27 -18.11 5.94
C LEU A 533 22.27 -17.94 4.78
N ALA A 534 22.39 -16.73 4.21
CA ALA A 534 23.37 -16.46 3.17
C ALA A 534 24.82 -16.63 3.67
N GLY A 535 25.11 -16.15 4.89
CA GLY A 535 26.41 -16.36 5.52
C GLY A 535 26.71 -17.84 5.82
N ALA A 536 25.69 -18.63 6.18
CA ALA A 536 25.83 -20.07 6.37
C ALA A 536 26.32 -20.80 5.11
N PHE A 537 25.77 -20.44 3.94
CA PHE A 537 26.23 -20.96 2.66
C PHE A 537 27.69 -20.61 2.40
N ARG A 538 28.11 -19.36 2.67
CA ARG A 538 29.51 -18.95 2.51
C ARG A 538 30.45 -19.69 3.46
N ILE A 539 30.03 -19.91 4.71
CA ILE A 539 30.77 -20.74 5.67
C ILE A 539 30.94 -22.15 5.11
N PHE A 540 29.88 -22.77 4.60
CA PHE A 540 29.95 -24.10 3.98
C PHE A 540 30.94 -24.13 2.82
N ALA A 541 30.90 -23.14 1.91
CA ALA A 541 31.84 -23.07 0.80
C ALA A 541 33.30 -22.93 1.27
N ARG A 542 33.55 -22.09 2.27
CA ARG A 542 34.91 -21.87 2.80
C ARG A 542 35.47 -23.09 3.54
N LEU A 543 34.59 -23.92 4.10
CA LEU A 543 34.96 -25.17 4.74
C LEU A 543 34.99 -26.36 3.76
N GLY A 544 34.64 -26.17 2.48
CA GLY A 544 34.63 -27.20 1.46
C GLY A 544 33.47 -28.19 1.60
N TYR A 545 32.34 -27.74 2.14
CA TYR A 545 31.13 -28.54 2.30
C TYR A 545 30.16 -28.39 1.13
N ASP A 546 30.48 -27.58 0.13
CA ASP A 546 29.69 -27.38 -1.08
C ASP A 546 29.99 -28.48 -2.13
N GLU A 547 29.10 -29.45 -2.28
CA GLU A 547 29.16 -30.42 -3.39
C GLU A 547 28.15 -30.05 -4.49
N GLY A 548 28.48 -29.01 -5.26
CA GLY A 548 27.72 -28.60 -6.44
C GLY A 548 26.26 -28.25 -6.13
N VAL A 549 25.32 -28.98 -6.72
CA VAL A 549 23.87 -28.69 -6.65
C VAL A 549 23.11 -29.45 -5.54
N ALA A 550 23.82 -30.25 -4.73
CA ALA A 550 23.19 -31.17 -3.78
C ALA A 550 23.03 -30.61 -2.35
N GLY A 551 23.77 -29.57 -1.97
CA GLY A 551 23.71 -28.98 -0.63
C GLY A 551 22.50 -28.06 -0.42
N HIS A 552 21.92 -28.08 0.78
CA HIS A 552 20.77 -27.26 1.16
C HIS A 552 20.87 -26.78 2.60
N ILE A 553 20.60 -25.50 2.81
CA ILE A 553 20.36 -24.94 4.14
C ILE A 553 19.04 -24.18 4.05
N THR A 554 18.16 -24.37 5.02
CA THR A 554 16.85 -23.71 5.04
C THR A 554 16.57 -23.06 6.38
N VAL A 555 15.75 -22.00 6.36
CA VAL A 555 15.22 -21.38 7.58
C VAL A 555 13.74 -21.04 7.44
N ARG A 556 12.91 -21.44 8.39
CA ARG A 556 11.50 -21.08 8.48
C ARG A 556 11.33 -19.56 8.52
N ASP A 557 10.36 -19.06 7.78
CA ASP A 557 10.10 -17.64 7.74
C ASP A 557 9.36 -17.18 9.01
N VAL A 558 9.84 -16.09 9.60
CA VAL A 558 9.32 -15.55 10.87
C VAL A 558 8.01 -14.78 10.71
N VAL A 559 7.64 -14.40 9.48
CA VAL A 559 6.39 -13.69 9.17
C VAL A 559 5.33 -14.67 8.65
N ASN A 560 5.72 -15.68 7.87
CA ASN A 560 4.89 -16.76 7.37
C ASN A 560 5.46 -18.13 7.81
N PRO A 561 5.02 -18.69 8.95
CA PRO A 561 5.52 -19.96 9.48
C PRO A 561 5.28 -21.19 8.59
N HIS A 562 4.40 -21.08 7.58
CA HIS A 562 4.10 -22.12 6.59
C HIS A 562 5.04 -22.08 5.37
N ALA A 563 6.05 -21.21 5.40
CA ALA A 563 7.06 -21.08 4.38
C ALA A 563 8.46 -21.04 5.00
N PHE A 564 9.47 -21.29 4.17
CA PHE A 564 10.87 -21.24 4.56
C PHE A 564 11.75 -20.75 3.41
N TRP A 565 12.89 -20.15 3.77
CA TRP A 565 13.91 -19.68 2.83
C TRP A 565 14.88 -20.80 2.48
N VAL A 566 15.29 -20.87 1.22
CA VAL A 566 16.24 -21.86 0.68
C VAL A 566 17.16 -21.22 -0.37
N ASN A 567 18.31 -21.83 -0.63
CA ASN A 567 19.15 -21.47 -1.77
C ASN A 567 18.46 -21.74 -3.12
N PRO A 568 18.64 -20.86 -4.11
CA PRO A 568 18.26 -21.14 -5.49
C PRO A 568 19.20 -22.18 -6.13
N TYR A 569 18.71 -22.85 -7.16
CA TYR A 569 19.47 -23.74 -8.01
C TYR A 569 20.46 -22.96 -8.87
N GLY A 570 21.71 -23.42 -8.93
CA GLY A 570 22.74 -22.87 -9.82
C GLY A 570 23.47 -21.63 -9.30
N VAL A 571 23.18 -21.16 -8.08
CA VAL A 571 23.99 -20.14 -7.40
C VAL A 571 25.03 -20.81 -6.52
N ALA A 572 26.30 -20.50 -6.73
CA ALA A 572 27.40 -21.04 -5.94
C ALA A 572 27.33 -20.53 -4.48
N PHE A 573 27.67 -21.39 -3.53
CA PHE A 573 27.55 -21.10 -2.10
C PHE A 573 28.46 -19.94 -1.65
N ASP A 574 29.64 -19.80 -2.27
CA ASP A 574 30.61 -18.73 -2.02
C ASP A 574 30.11 -17.34 -2.48
N GLN A 575 29.17 -17.29 -3.42
CA GLN A 575 28.58 -16.07 -3.95
C GLN A 575 27.20 -15.74 -3.35
N MET A 576 26.66 -16.61 -2.50
CA MET A 576 25.31 -16.46 -1.95
C MET A 576 25.14 -15.11 -1.23
N THR A 577 24.03 -14.44 -1.50
CA THR A 577 23.59 -13.22 -0.81
C THR A 577 22.16 -13.38 -0.28
N ALA A 578 21.76 -12.52 0.66
CA ALA A 578 20.40 -12.50 1.18
C ALA A 578 19.37 -12.25 0.07
N SER A 579 19.71 -11.45 -0.95
CA SER A 579 18.85 -11.21 -2.11
C SER A 579 18.61 -12.45 -2.99
N ASP A 580 19.53 -13.42 -3.01
CA ASP A 580 19.43 -14.64 -3.84
C ASP A 580 18.42 -15.66 -3.31
N LEU A 581 18.13 -15.65 -2.00
CA LEU A 581 17.32 -16.68 -1.35
C LEU A 581 15.87 -16.70 -1.86
N LEU A 582 15.32 -17.91 -2.00
CA LEU A 582 13.93 -18.15 -2.42
C LEU A 582 13.06 -18.48 -1.20
N LEU A 583 11.87 -17.88 -1.13
CA LEU A 583 10.83 -18.23 -0.16
C LEU A 583 9.90 -19.27 -0.79
N ILE A 584 9.76 -20.43 -0.14
CA ILE A 584 8.95 -21.54 -0.63
C ILE A 584 7.97 -22.04 0.43
N ASP A 585 6.77 -22.45 0.02
CA ASP A 585 5.81 -23.11 0.90
C ASP A 585 6.11 -24.61 1.06
N HIS A 586 5.38 -25.28 1.97
CA HIS A 586 5.52 -26.72 2.19
C HIS A 586 5.08 -27.59 1.00
N ASP A 587 4.42 -27.02 -0.01
CA ASP A 587 3.94 -27.75 -1.19
C ASP A 587 4.87 -27.55 -2.41
N GLY A 588 5.99 -26.85 -2.22
CA GLY A 588 7.02 -26.64 -3.24
C GLY A 588 6.75 -25.47 -4.16
N ASN A 589 5.81 -24.59 -3.82
CA ASN A 589 5.56 -23.38 -4.59
C ASN A 589 6.51 -22.26 -4.13
N VAL A 590 7.17 -21.62 -5.08
CA VAL A 590 7.91 -20.38 -4.84
C VAL A 590 6.93 -19.25 -4.59
N LEU A 591 7.01 -18.64 -3.41
CA LEU A 591 6.19 -17.50 -2.97
C LEU A 591 6.86 -16.15 -3.23
N GLY A 592 8.19 -16.13 -3.40
CA GLY A 592 8.97 -14.92 -3.66
C GLY A 592 10.46 -15.10 -3.42
N GLY A 593 11.21 -14.00 -3.42
CA GLY A 593 12.68 -14.03 -3.35
C GLY A 593 13.35 -14.24 -4.70
N GLY A 594 14.67 -14.38 -4.69
CA GLY A 594 15.48 -14.50 -5.90
C GLY A 594 15.76 -13.18 -6.62
N LYS A 595 16.69 -13.20 -7.57
CA LYS A 595 17.03 -12.05 -8.42
C LYS A 595 15.99 -11.84 -9.53
N ASP A 596 15.68 -10.58 -9.83
CA ASP A 596 14.71 -10.20 -10.86
C ASP A 596 15.09 -10.79 -12.23
N GLY A 597 14.17 -11.56 -12.83
CA GLY A 597 14.22 -11.93 -14.25
C GLY A 597 14.50 -13.40 -14.59
N ASP A 598 14.86 -14.26 -13.64
CA ASP A 598 15.47 -15.56 -13.99
C ASP A 598 14.59 -16.81 -13.80
N GLY A 599 13.37 -16.71 -13.24
CA GLY A 599 12.56 -17.90 -12.98
C GLY A 599 13.33 -18.96 -12.18
N GLN A 600 14.11 -18.50 -11.20
CA GLN A 600 15.04 -19.32 -10.44
C GLN A 600 14.33 -20.54 -9.83
N LEU A 601 14.87 -21.71 -10.14
CA LEU A 601 14.40 -23.00 -9.64
C LEU A 601 15.07 -23.28 -8.29
N PHE A 602 14.54 -24.24 -7.54
CA PHE A 602 15.23 -24.86 -6.42
C PHE A 602 15.35 -26.37 -6.69
N ASN A 603 16.21 -27.06 -5.96
CA ASN A 603 16.35 -28.51 -6.10
C ASN A 603 15.20 -29.24 -5.38
N ALA A 604 14.34 -29.92 -6.15
CA ALA A 604 13.19 -30.64 -5.62
C ALA A 604 13.56 -31.75 -4.61
N ALA A 605 14.73 -32.39 -4.77
CA ALA A 605 15.18 -33.45 -3.88
C ALA A 605 15.56 -32.91 -2.49
N GLY A 606 16.31 -31.81 -2.45
CA GLY A 606 16.65 -31.13 -1.19
C GLY A 606 15.43 -30.54 -0.48
N PHE A 607 14.45 -30.09 -1.27
CA PHE A 607 13.17 -29.62 -0.74
C PHE A 607 12.37 -30.69 -0.01
N ALA A 608 12.25 -31.90 -0.56
CA ALA A 608 11.39 -32.95 0.02
C ALA A 608 11.78 -33.28 1.49
N ILE A 609 13.09 -33.29 1.78
CA ILE A 609 13.61 -33.54 3.12
C ILE A 609 13.30 -32.37 4.06
N HIS A 610 13.73 -31.16 3.69
CA HIS A 610 13.60 -29.98 4.56
C HIS A 610 12.13 -29.57 4.73
N GLY A 611 11.32 -29.68 3.68
CA GLY A 611 9.88 -29.44 3.70
C GLY A 611 9.16 -30.37 4.67
N SER A 612 9.50 -31.66 4.68
CA SER A 612 8.96 -32.64 5.63
C SER A 612 9.37 -32.33 7.08
N ILE A 613 10.63 -31.99 7.33
CA ILE A 613 11.12 -31.60 8.66
C ILE A 613 10.36 -30.36 9.15
N HIS A 614 10.29 -29.30 8.34
CA HIS A 614 9.57 -28.07 8.74
C HIS A 614 8.07 -28.29 8.91
N ARG A 615 7.46 -29.23 8.18
CA ARG A 615 6.04 -29.55 8.33
C ARG A 615 5.77 -30.29 9.64
N GLN A 616 6.64 -31.23 10.04
CA GLN A 616 6.41 -32.10 11.19
C GLN A 616 7.01 -31.60 12.51
N ARG A 617 8.17 -30.93 12.47
CA ARG A 617 8.90 -30.44 13.65
C ARG A 617 8.82 -28.93 13.72
N GLN A 618 7.79 -28.43 14.40
CA GLN A 618 7.58 -26.99 14.59
C GLN A 618 8.67 -26.34 15.47
N ASP A 619 9.37 -27.13 16.28
CA ASP A 619 10.52 -26.71 17.08
C ASP A 619 11.81 -26.54 16.25
N ILE A 620 11.85 -27.08 15.03
CA ILE A 620 12.93 -26.88 14.09
C ILE A 620 12.60 -25.68 13.19
N HIS A 621 13.49 -24.70 13.19
CA HIS A 621 13.40 -23.54 12.32
C HIS A 621 14.48 -23.55 11.26
N ALA A 622 15.58 -24.29 11.41
CA ALA A 622 16.59 -24.41 10.38
C ALA A 622 17.10 -25.84 10.25
N ALA A 623 17.41 -26.23 9.02
CA ALA A 623 18.03 -27.51 8.71
C ALA A 623 19.16 -27.29 7.72
N ALA A 624 20.26 -28.01 7.89
CA ALA A 624 21.42 -27.99 7.02
C ALA A 624 21.75 -29.42 6.58
N HIS A 625 21.97 -29.59 5.29
CA HIS A 625 22.26 -30.88 4.68
C HIS A 625 23.26 -30.67 3.55
N SER A 626 24.32 -31.49 3.56
CA SER A 626 25.26 -31.56 2.46
C SER A 626 25.93 -32.92 2.40
N HIS A 627 26.60 -33.17 1.29
CA HIS A 627 27.37 -34.37 1.02
C HIS A 627 28.86 -34.10 1.30
N SER A 628 29.15 -33.50 2.45
CA SER A 628 30.51 -33.19 2.88
C SER A 628 31.38 -34.45 2.90
N TYR A 629 32.68 -34.28 2.61
CA TYR A 629 33.56 -35.39 2.26
C TYR A 629 33.60 -36.49 3.33
N PHE A 630 33.81 -36.13 4.59
CA PHE A 630 33.90 -37.09 5.69
C PHE A 630 32.52 -37.58 6.13
N GLY A 631 31.50 -36.72 6.11
CA GLY A 631 30.12 -37.09 6.40
C GLY A 631 29.59 -38.15 5.43
N ARG A 632 29.88 -38.01 4.13
CA ARG A 632 29.57 -39.04 3.12
C ARG A 632 30.41 -40.30 3.32
N ALA A 633 31.71 -40.16 3.59
CA ALA A 633 32.57 -41.32 3.79
C ALA A 633 32.12 -42.17 5.00
N PHE A 634 31.75 -41.52 6.10
CA PHE A 634 31.27 -42.19 7.30
C PHE A 634 29.87 -42.79 7.11
N SER A 635 28.97 -42.10 6.39
CA SER A 635 27.61 -42.61 6.19
C SER A 635 27.55 -43.92 5.39
N CYS A 636 28.58 -44.24 4.60
CA CYS A 636 28.72 -45.53 3.93
C CYS A 636 28.95 -46.72 4.88
N LEU A 637 29.31 -46.48 6.15
CA LEU A 637 29.51 -47.53 7.14
C LEU A 637 28.19 -48.13 7.68
N GLY A 638 27.06 -47.45 7.47
CA GLY A 638 25.75 -47.92 7.94
C GLY A 638 25.64 -48.02 9.46
N ARG A 639 26.38 -47.16 10.19
CA ARG A 639 26.36 -47.09 11.65
C ARG A 639 26.29 -45.65 12.13
N ASN A 640 25.89 -45.47 13.39
CA ASN A 640 25.89 -44.15 14.03
C ASN A 640 27.30 -43.75 14.50
N ILE A 641 27.49 -42.46 14.83
CA ILE A 641 28.77 -41.97 15.37
C ILE A 641 28.99 -42.51 16.79
N ASP A 642 30.21 -42.96 17.09
CA ASP A 642 30.57 -43.33 18.46
C ASP A 642 30.87 -42.05 19.26
N LEU A 643 30.28 -41.93 20.46
CA LEU A 643 30.53 -40.78 21.34
C LEU A 643 31.87 -40.96 22.08
N ALA A 644 32.98 -40.86 21.36
CA ALA A 644 34.32 -41.13 21.87
C ALA A 644 35.13 -39.88 22.26
N SER A 645 34.65 -38.69 21.90
CA SER A 645 35.31 -37.42 22.23
C SER A 645 34.37 -36.46 22.96
N VAL A 646 34.95 -35.40 23.55
CA VAL A 646 34.18 -34.33 24.20
C VAL A 646 33.22 -33.68 23.20
N GLU A 647 33.68 -33.40 21.98
CA GLU A 647 32.86 -32.85 20.89
C GLU A 647 31.72 -33.79 20.52
N GLY A 648 31.96 -35.10 20.55
CA GLY A 648 30.92 -36.12 20.38
C GLY A 648 29.90 -36.04 21.50
N ALA A 649 30.36 -36.02 22.75
CA ALA A 649 29.49 -35.93 23.91
C ALA A 649 28.66 -34.62 23.97
N GLN A 650 29.10 -33.52 23.35
CA GLN A 650 28.30 -32.29 23.21
C GLN A 650 27.04 -32.48 22.34
N TYR A 651 26.96 -33.54 21.54
CA TYR A 651 25.73 -33.96 20.86
C TYR A 651 24.80 -34.81 21.74
N GLY A 652 25.33 -35.47 22.78
CA GLY A 652 24.58 -36.46 23.55
C GLY A 652 23.92 -37.51 22.64
N GLU A 653 22.71 -37.95 22.99
CA GLU A 653 21.94 -38.93 22.21
C GLU A 653 21.09 -38.31 21.07
N THR A 654 21.50 -37.15 20.55
CA THR A 654 20.73 -36.40 19.54
C THR A 654 21.18 -36.65 18.10
N VAL A 655 22.26 -37.42 17.88
CA VAL A 655 22.63 -37.92 16.53
C VAL A 655 21.94 -39.26 16.28
N ARG A 656 21.24 -39.39 15.17
CA ARG A 656 20.46 -40.57 14.80
C ARG A 656 20.98 -41.21 13.52
N LEU A 657 20.84 -42.53 13.41
CA LEU A 657 21.08 -43.23 12.16
C LEU A 657 19.76 -43.38 11.40
N TYR A 658 19.78 -43.05 10.12
CA TYR A 658 18.77 -43.44 9.15
C TYR A 658 19.41 -44.49 8.22
N ASP A 659 18.98 -45.74 8.37
CA ASP A 659 19.57 -46.94 7.76
C ASP A 659 18.82 -47.47 6.52
N ASP A 660 17.82 -46.72 6.04
CA ASP A 660 16.97 -47.11 4.91
C ASP A 660 17.27 -46.24 3.66
N PHE A 661 18.23 -46.67 2.83
CA PHE A 661 18.57 -45.94 1.59
C PHE A 661 17.60 -46.30 0.45
N GLY A 662 16.60 -45.46 0.22
CA GLY A 662 15.53 -45.67 -0.77
C GLY A 662 15.84 -45.25 -2.22
N GLY A 663 16.91 -44.48 -2.48
CA GLY A 663 17.28 -44.00 -3.82
C GLY A 663 17.36 -42.47 -3.93
N VAL A 664 17.14 -41.91 -5.14
CA VAL A 664 17.10 -40.45 -5.36
C VAL A 664 15.79 -39.90 -4.81
N VAL A 665 15.90 -39.04 -3.80
CA VAL A 665 14.77 -38.44 -3.06
C VAL A 665 13.92 -37.58 -4.00
N LEU A 666 12.78 -38.10 -4.45
CA LEU A 666 11.79 -37.34 -5.23
C LEU A 666 10.39 -37.40 -4.59
N ASP A 667 10.25 -38.09 -3.46
CA ASP A 667 8.97 -38.37 -2.80
C ASP A 667 8.99 -37.94 -1.33
N ASP A 668 7.86 -37.40 -0.85
CA ASP A 668 7.66 -36.94 0.53
C ASP A 668 7.89 -38.06 1.55
N ALA A 669 7.73 -39.32 1.13
CA ALA A 669 7.88 -40.51 1.97
C ALA A 669 9.26 -40.62 2.64
N GLU A 670 10.33 -40.25 1.95
CA GLU A 670 11.69 -40.32 2.49
C GLU A 670 11.95 -39.18 3.48
N GLY A 671 11.49 -37.96 3.20
CA GLY A 671 11.55 -36.86 4.18
C GLY A 671 10.79 -37.18 5.47
N LEU A 672 9.65 -37.86 5.35
CA LEU A 672 8.89 -38.43 6.47
C LEU A 672 9.69 -39.47 7.26
N ALA A 673 10.37 -40.38 6.58
CA ALA A 673 11.17 -41.43 7.20
C ALA A 673 12.40 -40.87 7.93
N ILE A 674 13.11 -39.91 7.31
CA ILE A 674 14.22 -39.18 7.93
C ILE A 674 13.74 -38.42 9.17
N CYS A 675 12.61 -37.71 9.07
CA CYS A 675 12.05 -36.99 10.22
C CYS A 675 11.67 -37.95 11.37
N LYS A 676 11.15 -39.13 11.05
CA LYS A 676 10.86 -40.18 12.03
C LYS A 676 12.13 -40.71 12.69
N ALA A 677 13.21 -40.92 11.92
CA ALA A 677 14.50 -41.36 12.44
C ALA A 677 15.17 -40.31 13.34
N LEU A 678 15.06 -39.02 12.98
CA LEU A 678 15.52 -37.89 13.79
C LEU A 678 14.79 -37.85 15.15
N GLY A 679 13.53 -38.30 15.20
CA GLY A 679 12.73 -38.36 16.42
C GLY A 679 12.41 -36.96 16.98
N PRO A 680 11.92 -36.84 18.22
CA PRO A 680 11.53 -35.55 18.81
C PRO A 680 12.71 -34.72 19.33
N ALA A 681 13.85 -35.33 19.63
CA ALA A 681 15.01 -34.68 20.24
C ALA A 681 16.25 -34.61 19.33
N GLY A 682 16.21 -35.25 18.15
CA GLY A 682 17.38 -35.32 17.27
C GLY A 682 17.76 -33.95 16.69
N LYS A 683 19.06 -33.71 16.62
CA LYS A 683 19.73 -32.51 16.09
C LYS A 683 20.71 -32.84 14.97
N GLY A 684 21.08 -34.12 14.82
CA GLY A 684 21.90 -34.63 13.73
C GLY A 684 21.40 -35.99 13.24
N ALA A 685 21.62 -36.29 11.97
CA ALA A 685 21.33 -37.58 11.37
C ALA A 685 22.47 -38.01 10.43
N ILE A 686 22.93 -39.24 10.58
CA ILE A 686 23.73 -39.95 9.59
C ILE A 686 22.74 -40.63 8.64
N LEU A 687 22.72 -40.20 7.38
CA LEU A 687 21.87 -40.76 6.34
C LEU A 687 22.69 -41.79 5.56
N GLN A 688 22.44 -43.09 5.80
CA GLN A 688 23.27 -44.17 5.24
C GLN A 688 23.40 -44.03 3.71
N ASN A 689 24.64 -44.08 3.21
CA ASN A 689 25.01 -43.91 1.80
C ASN A 689 24.64 -42.56 1.16
N HIS A 690 24.19 -41.58 1.94
CA HIS A 690 23.71 -40.29 1.43
C HIS A 690 24.59 -39.14 1.93
N GLY A 691 24.70 -38.97 3.25
CA GLY A 691 25.45 -37.86 3.85
C GLY A 691 25.02 -37.60 5.28
N ILE A 692 25.12 -36.35 5.71
CA ILE A 692 24.70 -35.93 7.05
C ILE A 692 23.69 -34.78 6.98
N LEU A 693 22.82 -34.72 7.98
CA LEU A 693 21.80 -33.68 8.12
C LEU A 693 21.77 -33.19 9.57
N THR A 694 21.65 -31.89 9.78
CA THR A 694 21.49 -31.28 11.09
C THR A 694 20.29 -30.35 11.12
N ALA A 695 19.69 -30.19 12.30
CA ALA A 695 18.51 -29.36 12.46
C ALA A 695 18.46 -28.71 13.85
N ALA A 696 17.99 -27.46 13.89
CA ALA A 696 17.92 -26.64 15.09
C ALA A 696 16.83 -25.56 14.99
N GLY A 697 16.61 -24.82 16.07
CA GLY A 697 15.75 -23.62 16.13
C GLY A 697 16.40 -22.36 15.55
N THR A 698 17.66 -22.40 15.12
CA THR A 698 18.37 -21.31 14.42
C THR A 698 19.29 -21.84 13.32
N VAL A 699 19.56 -21.02 12.28
CA VAL A 699 20.53 -21.34 11.22
C VAL A 699 21.91 -21.56 11.82
N ASP A 700 22.30 -20.64 12.69
CA ASP A 700 23.54 -20.63 13.46
C ASP A 700 23.81 -21.99 14.13
N ALA A 701 22.88 -22.46 14.95
CA ALA A 701 23.03 -23.73 15.64
C ALA A 701 23.03 -24.93 14.66
N ALA A 702 22.19 -24.91 13.62
CA ALA A 702 22.18 -25.97 12.61
C ALA A 702 23.54 -26.08 11.88
N VAL A 703 24.16 -24.95 11.56
CA VAL A 703 25.49 -24.86 10.93
C VAL A 703 26.59 -25.32 11.87
N ALA A 704 26.60 -24.85 13.13
CA ALA A 704 27.59 -25.28 14.12
C ALA A 704 27.50 -26.79 14.39
N TYR A 705 26.28 -27.32 14.50
CA TYR A 705 26.06 -28.76 14.52
C TYR A 705 26.67 -29.41 13.27
N PHE A 706 26.36 -28.94 12.07
CA PHE A 706 26.87 -29.56 10.84
C PHE A 706 28.41 -29.62 10.82
N VAL A 707 29.07 -28.51 11.11
CA VAL A 707 30.54 -28.40 11.18
C VAL A 707 31.10 -29.39 12.20
N ARG A 708 30.46 -29.50 13.37
CA ARG A 708 30.88 -30.43 14.42
C ARG A 708 30.71 -31.88 13.98
N LEU A 709 29.55 -32.25 13.41
CA LEU A 709 29.29 -33.61 12.96
C LEU A 709 30.23 -34.04 11.84
N GLU A 710 30.54 -33.15 10.90
CA GLU A 710 31.54 -33.42 9.86
C GLU A 710 32.93 -33.71 10.45
N ARG A 711 33.37 -32.91 11.43
CA ARG A 711 34.64 -33.14 12.13
C ARG A 711 34.64 -34.42 12.95
N LEU A 712 33.49 -34.78 13.54
CA LEU A 712 33.33 -36.05 14.25
C LEU A 712 33.46 -37.23 13.29
N CYS A 713 32.81 -37.16 12.12
CA CYS A 713 32.96 -38.18 11.07
C CYS A 713 34.43 -38.33 10.66
N GLN A 714 35.17 -37.23 10.48
CA GLN A 714 36.60 -37.27 10.19
C GLN A 714 37.40 -37.97 11.30
N ALA A 715 37.27 -37.49 12.53
CA ALA A 715 38.02 -38.01 13.67
C ALA A 715 37.73 -39.49 13.92
N GLN A 716 36.47 -39.91 13.76
CA GLN A 716 36.05 -41.29 13.90
C GLN A 716 36.66 -42.18 12.82
N LEU A 717 36.65 -41.77 11.55
CA LEU A 717 37.29 -42.53 10.47
C LEU A 717 38.79 -42.71 10.70
N GLU A 718 39.47 -41.67 11.21
CA GLU A 718 40.90 -41.75 11.57
C GLU A 718 41.14 -42.68 12.77
N ALA A 719 40.27 -42.63 13.79
CA ALA A 719 40.35 -43.52 14.95
C ALA A 719 40.10 -44.98 14.56
N ASP A 720 39.11 -45.25 13.71
CA ASP A 720 38.79 -46.58 13.18
C ASP A 720 39.95 -47.15 12.35
N ALA A 721 40.64 -46.30 11.59
CA ALA A 721 41.82 -46.70 10.82
C ALA A 721 43.03 -47.05 11.70
N ALA A 722 43.09 -46.54 12.93
CA ALA A 722 44.17 -46.80 13.87
C ALA A 722 43.95 -48.12 14.65
N ASP A 723 42.95 -48.18 15.52
CA ASP A 723 42.57 -49.38 16.30
C ASP A 723 41.11 -49.30 16.84
N GLY A 724 40.34 -48.30 16.40
CA GLY A 724 39.03 -47.94 16.96
C GLY A 724 39.14 -47.08 18.23
N PRO A 725 38.15 -46.22 18.51
CA PRO A 725 38.20 -45.35 19.69
C PRO A 725 37.69 -46.04 20.97
N ARG A 726 38.10 -45.51 22.13
CA ARG A 726 37.42 -45.78 23.41
C ARG A 726 36.15 -44.94 23.49
N VAL A 727 34.99 -45.56 23.37
CA VAL A 727 33.69 -44.90 23.56
C VAL A 727 33.54 -44.42 25.01
N LEU A 728 33.02 -43.21 25.21
CA LEU A 728 32.71 -42.67 26.53
C LEU A 728 31.54 -43.44 27.16
N THR A 729 31.51 -43.51 28.49
CA THR A 729 30.34 -44.06 29.20
C THR A 729 29.18 -43.08 29.19
N ASP A 730 27.95 -43.57 29.35
CA ASP A 730 26.74 -42.71 29.44
C ASP A 730 26.87 -41.61 30.49
N SER A 731 27.55 -41.88 31.61
CA SER A 731 27.79 -40.88 32.66
C SER A 731 28.79 -39.80 32.22
N GLU A 732 29.82 -40.17 31.46
CA GLU A 732 30.78 -39.21 30.90
C GLU A 732 30.10 -38.33 29.83
N VAL A 733 29.29 -38.94 28.95
CA VAL A 733 28.51 -38.22 27.94
C VAL A 733 27.53 -37.24 28.59
N HIS A 734 26.78 -37.69 29.60
CA HIS A 734 25.80 -36.85 30.28
C HIS A 734 26.46 -35.67 31.01
N ALA A 735 27.61 -35.88 31.65
CA ALA A 735 28.35 -34.82 32.32
C ALA A 735 28.82 -33.74 31.34
N VAL A 736 29.37 -34.13 30.19
CA VAL A 736 29.79 -33.18 29.14
C VAL A 736 28.59 -32.48 28.52
N PHE A 737 27.53 -33.22 28.18
CA PHE A 737 26.34 -32.64 27.56
C PHE A 737 25.64 -31.63 28.47
N ALA A 738 25.62 -31.86 29.77
CA ALA A 738 25.01 -30.94 30.74
C ALA A 738 25.74 -29.59 30.85
N GLU A 739 27.06 -29.56 30.61
CA GLU A 739 27.87 -28.34 30.71
C GLU A 739 28.13 -27.66 29.36
N GLN A 740 28.28 -28.44 28.28
CA GLN A 740 28.77 -27.97 26.98
C GLN A 740 27.89 -28.43 25.80
N GLY A 741 26.80 -29.13 26.08
CA GLY A 741 25.84 -29.58 25.06
C GLY A 741 24.70 -28.58 24.83
N GLY A 742 23.77 -28.99 23.98
CA GLY A 742 22.57 -28.21 23.71
C GLY A 742 22.72 -27.13 22.64
N GLU A 743 21.60 -26.49 22.33
CA GLU A 743 21.47 -25.63 21.16
C GLU A 743 22.04 -24.23 21.40
N GLU A 744 21.97 -23.73 22.63
CA GLU A 744 22.56 -22.44 23.03
C GLU A 744 24.08 -22.44 22.81
N VAL A 745 24.77 -23.50 23.23
CA VAL A 745 26.21 -23.66 22.99
C VAL A 745 26.53 -23.76 21.50
N ALA A 746 25.71 -24.47 20.71
CA ALA A 746 25.88 -24.52 19.26
C ALA A 746 25.69 -23.14 18.60
N TYR A 747 24.72 -22.35 19.08
CA TYR A 747 24.51 -20.99 18.63
C TYR A 747 25.72 -20.09 18.93
N GLU A 748 26.28 -20.18 20.13
CA GLU A 748 27.48 -19.41 20.52
C GLU A 748 28.69 -19.77 19.66
N GLN A 749 28.94 -21.07 19.46
CA GLN A 749 30.04 -21.55 18.59
C GLN A 749 29.89 -21.07 17.14
N ALA A 750 28.65 -20.96 16.65
CA ALA A 750 28.41 -20.44 15.32
C ALA A 750 28.88 -18.98 15.18
N GLN A 751 28.81 -18.17 16.24
CA GLN A 751 29.19 -16.75 16.16
C GLN A 751 30.64 -16.58 15.72
N GLU A 752 31.55 -17.42 16.22
CA GLU A 752 32.96 -17.44 15.80
C GLU A 752 33.12 -17.69 14.29
N LEU A 753 32.28 -18.56 13.71
CA LEU A 753 32.29 -18.84 12.27
C LEU A 753 31.84 -17.63 11.44
N TYR A 754 30.84 -16.89 11.91
CA TYR A 754 30.38 -15.69 11.21
C TYR A 754 31.34 -14.51 11.40
N GLU A 755 31.94 -14.34 12.58
CA GLU A 755 33.01 -13.36 12.79
C GLU A 755 34.21 -13.65 11.87
N TRP A 756 34.60 -14.92 11.75
CA TRP A 756 35.61 -15.36 10.80
C TRP A 756 35.21 -15.07 9.35
N LEU A 757 33.97 -15.41 8.96
CA LEU A 757 33.47 -15.11 7.61
C LEU A 757 33.55 -13.61 7.33
N GLU A 758 33.07 -12.76 8.24
CA GLU A 758 33.09 -11.31 8.05
C GLU A 758 34.52 -10.75 7.95
N ALA A 759 35.48 -11.35 8.66
CA ALA A 759 36.89 -10.97 8.58
C ALA A 759 37.53 -11.34 7.22
N VAL A 760 37.10 -12.45 6.60
CA VAL A 760 37.68 -12.95 5.34
C VAL A 760 36.95 -12.40 4.10
N ASP A 761 35.61 -12.33 4.16
CA ASP A 761 34.74 -12.06 2.99
C ASP A 761 34.01 -10.71 3.09
N GLY A 762 34.17 -9.99 4.20
CA GLY A 762 33.36 -8.82 4.48
C GLY A 762 31.89 -9.16 4.70
N GLN A 763 31.01 -8.20 4.45
CA GLN A 763 29.57 -8.32 4.70
C GLN A 763 28.72 -8.35 3.42
N ASP A 764 29.33 -8.66 2.27
CA ASP A 764 28.66 -8.64 0.97
C ASP A 764 27.51 -9.65 0.86
N TYR A 765 27.52 -10.71 1.68
CA TYR A 765 26.43 -11.69 1.75
C TYR A 765 25.13 -11.11 2.34
N LYS A 766 25.19 -9.95 2.99
CA LYS A 766 24.01 -9.28 3.57
C LYS A 766 23.18 -8.52 2.54
N LEU A 767 23.71 -8.33 1.33
CA LEU A 767 23.10 -7.57 0.23
C LEU A 767 21.85 -8.22 -0.34
#